data_AF-A0A938P1K7-F1
#
_entry.id   AF-A0A938P1K7-F1
#
_cell.length_a   1.000
_cell.length_b   1.000
_cell.length_c   1.000
_cell.angle_alpha   90.00
_cell.angle_beta   90.00
_cell.angle_gamma   90.00
#
_symmetry.space_group_name_H-M   'P 1'
#
loop_
_entity.id
_entity.type
_entity.pdbx_description
1 polymer ?
#
loop_
_entity_poly.entity_id
_entity_poly.type
_entity_poly.pdbx_seq_one_letter_code
_entity_poly.pdbx_strand_id
1 'polypeptide(L)'
;MNRRTQMDFTEGWEPVGAYRACLEAPFRTEEMRRSLAELAAGRDADWVRRGRLFTFQAAGKPGARGHHFLIQGFPATGGFVPSVSPARGGGAQAVRAVESARRLLGRAVQSPRPIACLVRPDGVRRWEGLAVFQMHAGLCPLQEWLAHLLAEQNDFGCVREWVRAVGAAIHDLHEAGVFHGNLDRWSVWVDTRRAPREGVCFSGLERCVIGSAPGPWARLRDWAALDLPPRLMAEARAAVPGKAPSPWGMRGLRAQRRAIGAVRRLCGVPSPPPVDTAAAFLWDAAREEAVDLERQDASSVTPPIGWMPVRLRVSWGGDDAVFAEPVTLPHRLAVGVPAISEPQGLAALGEPGIRDVWVRLCCHDADEQRAAALASVQKWLKEGYCVSVLLVQDRRAVQDPERWVTFVMRALEPVGWQVRRAVYGFAPDETAWGFRSAAEYRRFLEPLQKVRDVFPGVVFSGPACAVGNARFLSHTTHALARVGGWESCVCRTRAAWLESAAVSDAAWLKQLARFCRAARGGANAQTRPILIVEPAADGGEDRTGDAEACELRLARYMRRTILAVCSGLIEQVVLMQPADSGDLPQQAAQQEAWRVFMLRVGAGGQFVRREPIAGGGLVWLLRFEDSAGRPVWLGWNEGGPQIVTAAVVAVRACDLLGRTAPLLPAPRLRLTDLPIYFE
;
A
#
# COMPACT_ATOMS: atom_id res chain seq x y z
N MET A 1 41.24 -15.94 -38.42
CA MET A 1 42.19 -16.90 -37.81
C MET A 1 41.85 -17.05 -36.33
N ASN A 2 41.29 -18.20 -35.93
CA ASN A 2 40.74 -18.46 -34.59
C ASN A 2 41.85 -18.77 -33.57
N ARG A 3 42.23 -17.81 -32.70
CA ARG A 3 42.92 -18.12 -31.44
C ARG A 3 41.92 -18.79 -30.49
N ARG A 4 41.84 -20.12 -30.56
CA ARG A 4 41.16 -20.94 -29.54
C ARG A 4 41.93 -20.84 -28.24
N THR A 5 41.30 -20.31 -27.20
CA THR A 5 41.85 -20.23 -25.85
C THR A 5 41.96 -21.66 -25.28
N GLN A 6 43.15 -22.23 -25.32
CA GLN A 6 43.48 -23.39 -24.49
C GLN A 6 43.57 -22.84 -23.05
N MET A 7 42.73 -23.33 -22.14
CA MET A 7 42.85 -22.98 -20.73
C MET A 7 44.15 -23.60 -20.21
N ASP A 8 45.13 -22.76 -19.89
CA ASP A 8 46.40 -23.19 -19.32
C ASP A 8 46.22 -23.32 -17.79
N PHE A 9 46.21 -24.55 -17.29
CA PHE A 9 45.88 -24.88 -15.88
C PHE A 9 47.14 -25.06 -15.02
N THR A 10 48.18 -24.28 -15.27
CA THR A 10 49.54 -24.54 -14.78
C THR A 10 49.83 -23.96 -13.40
N GLU A 11 49.17 -22.88 -12.98
CA GLU A 11 49.44 -22.23 -11.68
C GLU A 11 48.16 -22.12 -10.81
N GLY A 12 48.22 -22.61 -9.57
CA GLY A 12 47.14 -22.50 -8.57
C GLY A 12 45.97 -23.49 -8.68
N TRP A 13 46.02 -24.42 -9.65
CA TRP A 13 45.02 -25.49 -9.80
C TRP A 13 45.50 -26.80 -9.16
N GLU A 14 44.67 -27.39 -8.29
CA GLU A 14 44.94 -28.67 -7.60
C GLU A 14 43.85 -29.71 -7.91
N PRO A 15 44.16 -31.02 -7.86
CA PRO A 15 43.16 -32.07 -8.06
C PRO A 15 42.19 -32.16 -6.88
N VAL A 16 40.89 -32.17 -7.16
CA VAL A 16 39.80 -32.39 -6.18
C VAL A 16 38.80 -33.37 -6.78
N GLY A 17 38.95 -34.65 -6.42
CA GLY A 17 38.20 -35.74 -7.04
C GLY A 17 38.41 -35.77 -8.57
N ALA A 18 37.32 -35.75 -9.32
CA ALA A 18 37.39 -35.71 -10.78
C ALA A 18 37.66 -34.31 -11.37
N TYR A 19 37.61 -33.25 -10.55
CA TYR A 19 37.78 -31.87 -11.00
C TYR A 19 39.21 -31.39 -10.76
N ARG A 20 39.63 -30.38 -11.53
CA ARG A 20 40.69 -29.46 -11.12
C ARG A 20 40.05 -28.28 -10.41
N ALA A 21 40.56 -27.90 -9.26
CA ALA A 21 40.04 -26.81 -8.44
C ALA A 21 41.07 -25.70 -8.29
N CYS A 22 40.62 -24.45 -8.37
CA CYS A 22 41.38 -23.27 -7.98
C CYS A 22 40.74 -22.69 -6.72
N LEU A 23 41.41 -22.82 -5.58
CA LEU A 23 40.92 -22.35 -4.28
C LEU A 23 41.50 -20.97 -3.93
N GLU A 24 40.66 -20.10 -3.36
CA GLU A 24 41.10 -18.83 -2.78
C GLU A 24 41.99 -19.09 -1.54
N ALA A 25 43.04 -18.27 -1.36
CA ALA A 25 44.08 -18.50 -0.36
C ALA A 25 43.55 -18.79 1.07
N PRO A 26 42.54 -18.08 1.61
CA PRO A 26 42.01 -18.35 2.96
C PRO A 26 41.35 -19.72 3.12
N PHE A 27 41.00 -20.39 2.03
CA PHE A 27 40.28 -21.67 2.02
C PHE A 27 41.16 -22.86 1.57
N ARG A 28 42.48 -22.66 1.39
CA ARG A 28 43.44 -23.74 1.04
C ARG A 28 43.78 -24.61 2.25
N THR A 29 42.77 -25.20 2.87
CA THR A 29 42.92 -26.12 4.00
C THR A 29 42.55 -27.53 3.58
N GLU A 30 43.13 -28.53 4.27
CA GLU A 30 42.84 -29.93 3.98
C GLU A 30 41.37 -30.30 4.24
N GLU A 31 40.76 -29.64 5.22
CA GLU A 31 39.33 -29.79 5.52
C GLU A 31 38.44 -29.27 4.38
N MET A 32 38.76 -28.09 3.83
CA MET A 32 38.02 -27.56 2.69
C MET A 32 38.17 -28.44 1.45
N ARG A 33 39.38 -28.95 1.18
CA ARG A 33 39.62 -29.90 0.06
C ARG A 33 38.75 -31.14 0.18
N ARG A 34 38.64 -31.71 1.38
CA ARG A 34 37.77 -32.85 1.65
C ARG A 34 36.31 -32.52 1.37
N SER A 35 35.81 -31.40 1.87
CA SER A 35 34.42 -30.97 1.62
C SER A 35 34.14 -30.68 0.14
N LEU A 36 35.11 -30.13 -0.60
CA LEU A 36 34.99 -29.95 -2.05
C LEU A 36 35.08 -31.28 -2.81
N ALA A 37 35.84 -32.25 -2.31
CA ALA A 37 35.89 -33.61 -2.88
C ALA A 37 34.56 -34.35 -2.66
N GLU A 38 33.92 -34.18 -1.51
CA GLU A 38 32.57 -34.68 -1.23
C GLU A 38 31.53 -34.04 -2.17
N LEU A 39 31.59 -32.71 -2.34
CA LEU A 39 30.77 -32.02 -3.35
C LEU A 39 31.01 -32.60 -4.74
N ALA A 40 32.27 -32.76 -5.15
CA ALA A 40 32.62 -33.33 -6.46
C ALA A 40 32.12 -34.77 -6.64
N ALA A 41 32.12 -35.57 -5.57
CA ALA A 41 31.72 -36.99 -5.56
C ALA A 41 30.20 -37.17 -5.51
N GLY A 42 29.46 -36.29 -4.84
CA GLY A 42 28.00 -36.37 -4.72
C GLY A 42 27.22 -36.13 -6.02
N ARG A 43 27.92 -35.98 -7.16
CA ARG A 43 27.37 -35.63 -8.47
C ARG A 43 26.17 -36.50 -8.83
N ASP A 44 24.98 -35.91 -8.75
CA ASP A 44 23.80 -36.45 -9.41
C ASP A 44 23.64 -35.79 -10.79
N ALA A 45 23.12 -36.55 -11.77
CA ALA A 45 22.73 -36.05 -13.09
C ALA A 45 21.74 -34.87 -12.98
N ASP A 46 21.04 -34.78 -11.86
CA ASP A 46 20.14 -33.71 -11.47
C ASP A 46 20.79 -32.34 -11.29
N TRP A 47 22.04 -32.25 -10.80
CA TRP A 47 22.69 -30.95 -10.56
C TRP A 47 22.99 -30.19 -11.86
N VAL A 48 23.35 -30.95 -12.90
CA VAL A 48 23.61 -30.44 -14.25
C VAL A 48 22.30 -30.02 -14.93
N ARG A 49 21.18 -30.71 -14.65
CA ARG A 49 19.84 -30.38 -15.16
C ARG A 49 19.22 -29.17 -14.46
N ARG A 50 19.55 -28.94 -13.17
CA ARG A 50 19.00 -27.82 -12.38
C ARG A 50 19.46 -26.45 -12.86
N GLY A 51 20.58 -26.35 -13.60
CA GLY A 51 20.99 -25.16 -14.37
C GLY A 51 21.05 -23.84 -13.59
N ARG A 52 21.17 -23.90 -12.25
CA ARG A 52 20.96 -22.79 -11.31
C ARG A 52 21.84 -22.93 -10.06
N LEU A 53 21.85 -21.87 -9.26
CA LEU A 53 22.43 -21.84 -7.91
C LEU A 53 21.73 -22.87 -7.02
N PHE A 54 22.49 -23.63 -6.23
CA PHE A 54 21.98 -24.56 -5.22
C PHE A 54 22.87 -24.58 -3.98
N THR A 55 22.33 -25.03 -2.85
CA THR A 55 23.08 -25.16 -1.60
C THR A 55 23.61 -26.59 -1.43
N PHE A 56 24.79 -26.73 -0.84
CA PHE A 56 25.40 -28.01 -0.51
C PHE A 56 25.98 -27.96 0.91
N GLN A 57 25.71 -28.98 1.70
CA GLN A 57 26.29 -29.14 3.04
C GLN A 57 27.23 -30.34 3.03
N ALA A 58 28.53 -30.08 3.23
CA ALA A 58 29.53 -31.13 3.36
C ALA A 58 29.43 -31.81 4.73
N ALA A 59 29.84 -33.07 4.81
CA ALA A 59 29.98 -33.77 6.08
C ALA A 59 31.13 -33.13 6.88
N GLY A 60 30.82 -32.62 8.07
CA GLY A 60 31.85 -32.16 8.99
C GLY A 60 32.61 -33.34 9.58
N LYS A 61 33.75 -33.07 10.24
CA LYS A 61 34.33 -34.05 11.17
C LYS A 61 33.29 -34.39 12.26
N PRO A 62 33.31 -35.61 12.83
CA PRO A 62 32.48 -35.92 13.99
C PRO A 62 32.67 -34.85 15.09
N GLY A 63 31.60 -34.15 15.46
CA GLY A 63 31.61 -33.05 16.44
C GLY A 63 31.83 -31.64 15.88
N ALA A 64 32.12 -31.47 14.59
CA ALA A 64 32.24 -30.17 13.92
C ALA A 64 31.04 -29.89 12.99
N ARG A 65 30.61 -28.63 12.90
CA ARG A 65 29.63 -28.22 11.88
C ARG A 65 30.29 -28.28 10.50
N GLY A 66 29.73 -29.07 9.59
CA GLY A 66 30.19 -29.16 8.21
C GLY A 66 30.09 -27.83 7.45
N HIS A 67 30.89 -27.68 6.39
CA HIS A 67 30.88 -26.49 5.55
C HIS A 67 29.59 -26.42 4.71
N HIS A 68 29.01 -25.22 4.62
CA HIS A 68 27.86 -24.94 3.76
C HIS A 68 28.33 -24.11 2.57
N PHE A 69 27.95 -24.55 1.37
CA PHE A 69 28.32 -23.91 0.11
C PHE A 69 27.11 -23.46 -0.68
N LEU A 70 27.29 -22.37 -1.42
CA LEU A 70 26.42 -21.94 -2.50
C LEU A 70 27.13 -22.24 -3.82
N ILE A 71 26.51 -23.06 -4.66
CA ILE A 71 27.12 -23.63 -5.86
C ILE A 71 26.39 -23.13 -7.09
N GLN A 72 27.13 -22.58 -8.07
CA GLN A 72 26.62 -22.29 -9.40
C GLN A 72 27.21 -23.29 -10.40
N GLY A 73 26.35 -24.16 -10.94
CA GLY A 73 26.74 -25.18 -11.92
C GLY A 73 26.67 -24.70 -13.36
N PHE A 74 27.69 -25.02 -14.15
CA PHE A 74 27.80 -24.68 -15.57
C PHE A 74 28.01 -25.94 -16.41
N PRO A 75 26.99 -26.41 -17.15
CA PRO A 75 27.09 -27.62 -17.93
C PRO A 75 28.09 -27.46 -19.08
N ALA A 76 28.67 -28.58 -19.50
CA ALA A 76 29.43 -28.70 -20.73
C ALA A 76 28.49 -28.57 -21.95
N THR A 77 28.18 -27.34 -22.36
CA THR A 77 27.18 -27.08 -23.41
C THR A 77 27.50 -27.79 -24.74
N GLY A 78 26.54 -28.59 -25.22
CA GLY A 78 26.43 -29.13 -26.58
C GLY A 78 25.03 -28.99 -27.21
N GLY A 79 24.09 -28.28 -26.57
CA GLY A 79 22.72 -28.09 -27.04
C GLY A 79 22.36 -26.62 -27.26
N PHE A 80 21.46 -26.37 -28.22
CA PHE A 80 21.02 -25.06 -28.70
C PHE A 80 20.23 -24.30 -27.60
N VAL A 81 20.92 -23.63 -26.69
CA VAL A 81 20.31 -22.60 -25.83
C VAL A 81 20.52 -21.26 -26.52
N PRO A 82 19.46 -20.50 -26.89
CA PRO A 82 19.59 -19.17 -27.46
C PRO A 82 20.13 -18.24 -26.36
N SER A 83 21.46 -18.12 -26.33
CA SER A 83 22.22 -17.28 -25.41
C SER A 83 23.00 -16.29 -26.26
N VAL A 84 22.77 -15.01 -26.00
CA VAL A 84 23.41 -13.83 -26.63
C VAL A 84 24.91 -13.73 -26.30
N SER A 85 25.49 -14.69 -25.56
CA SER A 85 26.94 -14.79 -25.36
C SER A 85 27.54 -15.85 -26.29
N PRO A 86 28.53 -15.50 -27.13
CA PRO A 86 29.17 -16.45 -28.04
C PRO A 86 29.91 -17.55 -27.26
N ALA A 87 29.57 -18.80 -27.56
CA ALA A 87 30.39 -20.01 -27.45
C ALA A 87 31.58 -19.97 -26.47
N ARG A 88 31.32 -20.03 -25.15
CA ARG A 88 32.35 -20.31 -24.14
C ARG A 88 31.86 -21.41 -23.21
N GLY A 89 32.63 -22.51 -23.11
CA GLY A 89 32.28 -23.71 -22.33
C GLY A 89 32.06 -23.42 -20.83
N GLY A 90 31.38 -24.34 -20.15
CA GLY A 90 30.97 -24.19 -18.74
C GLY A 90 32.11 -23.86 -17.78
N GLY A 91 33.29 -24.47 -17.97
CA GLY A 91 34.49 -24.15 -17.18
C GLY A 91 34.89 -22.66 -17.23
N ALA A 92 34.77 -22.01 -18.39
CA ALA A 92 35.08 -20.59 -18.53
C ALA A 92 34.05 -19.66 -17.87
N GLN A 93 32.83 -20.14 -17.67
CA GLN A 93 31.78 -19.40 -16.96
C GLN A 93 32.01 -19.47 -15.44
N ALA A 94 32.36 -20.65 -14.92
CA ALA A 94 32.72 -20.85 -13.52
C ALA A 94 33.89 -19.95 -13.09
N VAL A 95 34.98 -19.94 -13.87
CA VAL A 95 36.15 -19.08 -13.60
C VAL A 95 35.75 -17.61 -13.55
N ARG A 96 34.97 -17.14 -14.53
CA ARG A 96 34.50 -15.75 -14.57
C ARG A 96 33.61 -15.38 -13.39
N ALA A 97 32.75 -16.28 -12.94
CA ALA A 97 31.88 -16.01 -11.79
C ALA A 97 32.71 -15.79 -10.52
N VAL A 98 33.70 -16.66 -10.27
CA VAL A 98 34.61 -16.56 -9.10
C VAL A 98 35.51 -15.34 -9.22
N GLU A 99 36.09 -15.08 -10.39
CA GLU A 99 36.95 -13.91 -10.61
C GLU A 99 36.18 -12.59 -10.46
N SER A 100 34.96 -12.52 -10.98
CA SER A 100 34.09 -11.35 -10.84
C SER A 100 33.74 -11.11 -9.38
N ALA A 101 33.35 -12.17 -8.64
CA ALA A 101 33.11 -12.06 -7.19
C ALA A 101 34.34 -11.56 -6.44
N ARG A 102 35.53 -12.07 -6.77
CA ARG A 102 36.80 -11.61 -6.18
C ARG A 102 37.08 -10.14 -6.46
N ARG A 103 36.79 -9.66 -7.67
CA ARG A 103 36.94 -8.25 -8.05
C ARG A 103 35.91 -7.33 -7.38
N LEU A 104 34.79 -7.89 -6.91
CA LEU A 104 33.80 -7.17 -6.10
C LEU A 104 34.20 -7.13 -4.62
N LEU A 105 34.95 -8.12 -4.11
CA LEU A 105 35.53 -8.08 -2.76
C LEU A 105 36.52 -6.90 -2.67
N GLY A 106 36.08 -5.80 -2.04
CA GLY A 106 36.84 -4.55 -1.95
C GLY A 106 36.20 -3.35 -2.67
N ARG A 107 35.07 -3.56 -3.37
CA ARG A 107 34.16 -2.49 -3.81
C ARG A 107 33.02 -2.35 -2.81
N ALA A 108 32.26 -1.26 -2.90
CA ALA A 108 31.03 -1.06 -2.12
C ALA A 108 29.86 -2.00 -2.54
N VAL A 109 30.15 -3.10 -3.24
CA VAL A 109 29.16 -4.04 -3.77
C VAL A 109 29.35 -5.39 -3.09
N GLN A 110 28.33 -5.87 -2.40
CA GLN A 110 28.39 -7.15 -1.70
C GLN A 110 28.18 -8.32 -2.69
N SER A 111 28.96 -9.39 -2.49
CA SER A 111 28.84 -10.67 -3.19
C SER A 111 29.11 -11.79 -2.18
N PRO A 112 28.48 -12.97 -2.31
CA PRO A 112 28.90 -14.16 -1.59
C PRO A 112 30.41 -14.39 -1.77
N ARG A 113 31.11 -14.73 -0.69
CA ARG A 113 32.57 -14.85 -0.69
C ARG A 113 32.97 -16.04 -1.57
N PRO A 114 33.76 -15.87 -2.65
CA PRO A 114 34.26 -16.98 -3.44
C PRO A 114 35.14 -17.90 -2.58
N ILE A 115 34.96 -19.21 -2.76
CA ILE A 115 35.78 -20.26 -2.13
C ILE A 115 36.66 -20.91 -3.19
N ALA A 116 36.05 -21.40 -4.27
CA ALA A 116 36.74 -22.16 -5.29
C ALA A 116 36.05 -22.12 -6.65
N CYS A 117 36.82 -22.35 -7.71
CA CYS A 117 36.33 -22.71 -9.03
C CYS A 117 36.76 -24.15 -9.34
N LEU A 118 35.83 -25.04 -9.67
CA LEU A 118 36.12 -26.41 -10.09
C LEU A 118 35.80 -26.56 -11.57
N VAL A 119 36.68 -27.21 -12.34
CA VAL A 119 36.47 -27.49 -13.76
C VAL A 119 36.88 -28.91 -14.10
N ARG A 120 36.16 -29.53 -15.03
CA ARG A 120 36.45 -30.88 -15.52
C ARG A 120 36.17 -31.00 -17.01
N PRO A 121 36.99 -31.73 -17.78
CA PRO A 121 36.66 -32.07 -19.15
C PRO A 121 35.44 -33.00 -19.21
N ASP A 122 34.53 -32.75 -20.15
CA ASP A 122 33.36 -33.59 -20.45
C ASP A 122 33.38 -33.97 -21.94
N GLY A 123 34.16 -35.00 -22.27
CA GLY A 123 34.42 -35.41 -23.64
C GLY A 123 35.36 -34.46 -24.41
N VAL A 124 35.30 -34.50 -25.74
CA VAL A 124 36.23 -33.77 -26.61
C VAL A 124 35.88 -32.28 -26.65
N ARG A 125 36.75 -31.44 -26.06
CA ARG A 125 36.67 -29.97 -26.07
C ARG A 125 35.47 -29.35 -25.34
N ARG A 126 34.79 -30.08 -24.46
CA ARG A 126 33.78 -29.50 -23.56
C ARG A 126 34.27 -29.54 -22.13
N TRP A 127 33.87 -28.51 -21.38
CA TRP A 127 34.26 -28.34 -19.99
C TRP A 127 33.01 -28.02 -19.20
N GLU A 128 32.76 -28.79 -18.15
CA GLU A 128 31.84 -28.39 -17.09
C GLU A 128 32.60 -27.60 -16.02
N GLY A 129 31.87 -26.77 -15.28
CA GLY A 129 32.45 -25.97 -14.21
C GLY A 129 31.48 -25.75 -13.07
N LEU A 130 32.01 -25.59 -11.86
CA LEU A 130 31.29 -25.22 -10.65
C LEU A 130 31.97 -23.98 -10.05
N ALA A 131 31.21 -22.93 -9.80
CA ALA A 131 31.64 -21.83 -8.95
C ALA A 131 31.10 -22.06 -7.53
N VAL A 132 31.99 -22.02 -6.53
CA VAL A 132 31.70 -22.32 -5.13
C VAL A 132 31.86 -21.06 -4.31
N PHE A 133 30.82 -20.70 -3.57
CA PHE A 133 30.76 -19.55 -2.69
C PHE A 133 30.41 -19.96 -1.26
N GLN A 134 30.79 -19.14 -0.29
CA GLN A 134 30.47 -19.35 1.12
C GLN A 134 28.98 -19.12 1.37
N MET A 135 28.35 -20.06 2.08
CA MET A 135 26.95 -20.00 2.50
C MET A 135 26.86 -20.02 4.03
N HIS A 136 25.81 -19.42 4.58
CA HIS A 136 25.45 -19.49 5.99
C HIS A 136 23.93 -19.43 6.16
N ALA A 137 23.43 -19.80 7.33
CA ALA A 137 21.98 -19.93 7.59
C ALA A 137 21.16 -18.64 7.33
N GLY A 138 21.78 -17.45 7.47
CA GLY A 138 21.12 -16.18 7.17
C GLY A 138 21.08 -15.76 5.70
N LEU A 139 21.75 -16.48 4.78
CA LEU A 139 21.82 -16.11 3.37
C LEU A 139 20.69 -16.81 2.62
N CYS A 140 19.80 -16.09 1.93
CA CYS A 140 18.79 -16.70 1.08
C CYS A 140 18.47 -15.84 -0.15
N PRO A 141 17.86 -16.41 -1.20
CA PRO A 141 17.39 -15.63 -2.34
C PRO A 141 16.35 -14.59 -1.91
N LEU A 142 16.40 -13.40 -2.50
CA LEU A 142 15.44 -12.32 -2.20
C LEU A 142 13.99 -12.80 -2.28
N GLN A 143 13.65 -13.63 -3.26
CA GLN A 143 12.28 -14.10 -3.49
C GLN A 143 11.80 -15.04 -2.38
N GLU A 144 12.68 -15.89 -1.84
CA GLU A 144 12.35 -16.74 -0.71
C GLU A 144 12.16 -15.91 0.56
N TRP A 145 13.02 -14.91 0.76
CA TRP A 145 12.86 -13.98 1.87
C TRP A 145 11.59 -13.15 1.77
N LEU A 146 11.29 -12.59 0.60
CA LEU A 146 10.05 -11.87 0.36
C LEU A 146 8.85 -12.79 0.57
N ALA A 147 8.86 -14.02 0.04
CA ALA A 147 7.79 -14.97 0.28
C ALA A 147 7.60 -15.28 1.78
N HIS A 148 8.69 -15.43 2.53
CA HIS A 148 8.65 -15.58 3.98
C HIS A 148 8.07 -14.35 4.68
N LEU A 149 8.53 -13.14 4.34
CA LEU A 149 7.98 -11.89 4.89
C LEU A 149 6.49 -11.76 4.58
N LEU A 150 6.06 -12.06 3.36
CA LEU A 150 4.65 -12.02 2.97
C LEU A 150 3.80 -13.10 3.66
N ALA A 151 4.40 -14.26 3.94
CA ALA A 151 3.73 -15.38 4.58
C ALA A 151 3.61 -15.20 6.09
N GLU A 152 4.61 -14.61 6.75
CA GLU A 152 4.70 -14.53 8.21
C GLU A 152 4.37 -13.13 8.75
N GLN A 153 4.83 -12.07 8.07
CA GLN A 153 4.67 -10.69 8.52
C GLN A 153 3.52 -9.99 7.78
N ASN A 154 2.71 -9.26 8.52
CA ASN A 154 1.62 -8.46 7.94
C ASN A 154 1.99 -6.97 7.80
N ASP A 155 3.28 -6.64 7.88
CA ASP A 155 3.78 -5.26 7.81
C ASP A 155 4.50 -5.00 6.48
N PHE A 156 3.93 -4.09 5.69
CA PHE A 156 4.54 -3.63 4.44
C PHE A 156 5.84 -2.87 4.68
N GLY A 157 6.01 -2.23 5.84
CA GLY A 157 7.22 -1.50 6.22
C GLY A 157 8.48 -2.36 6.08
N CYS A 158 8.49 -3.55 6.67
CA CYS A 158 9.58 -4.51 6.57
C CYS A 158 9.88 -4.92 5.12
N VAL A 159 8.84 -5.19 4.33
CA VAL A 159 8.97 -5.56 2.90
C VAL A 159 9.55 -4.39 2.10
N ARG A 160 9.03 -3.18 2.33
CA ARG A 160 9.45 -1.94 1.68
C ARG A 160 10.92 -1.64 1.96
N GLU A 161 11.40 -1.83 3.20
CA GLU A 161 12.79 -1.61 3.56
C GLU A 161 13.76 -2.51 2.77
N TRP A 162 13.49 -3.82 2.73
CA TRP A 162 14.30 -4.77 1.96
C TRP A 162 14.28 -4.45 0.46
N VAL A 163 13.11 -4.13 -0.08
CA VAL A 163 12.97 -3.81 -1.51
C VAL A 163 13.66 -2.49 -1.87
N ARG A 164 13.59 -1.48 -1.02
CA ARG A 164 14.35 -0.22 -1.17
C ARG A 164 15.85 -0.45 -1.06
N ALA A 165 16.29 -1.30 -0.13
CA ALA A 165 17.70 -1.68 -0.02
C ALA A 165 18.20 -2.38 -1.28
N VAL A 166 17.39 -3.24 -1.91
CA VAL A 166 17.73 -3.84 -3.22
C VAL A 166 17.88 -2.78 -4.30
N GLY A 167 16.94 -1.84 -4.38
CA GLY A 167 17.00 -0.74 -5.34
C GLY A 167 18.27 0.11 -5.19
N ALA A 168 18.64 0.43 -3.95
CA ALA A 168 19.87 1.14 -3.66
C ALA A 168 21.12 0.31 -3.95
N ALA A 169 21.16 -0.97 -3.58
CA ALA A 169 22.30 -1.84 -3.86
C ALA A 169 22.55 -2.00 -5.38
N ILE A 170 21.50 -1.97 -6.20
CA ILE A 170 21.62 -1.97 -7.66
C ILE A 170 22.20 -0.66 -8.17
N HIS A 171 21.78 0.47 -7.57
CA HIS A 171 22.38 1.77 -7.86
C HIS A 171 23.87 1.76 -7.51
N ASP A 172 24.25 1.31 -6.31
CA ASP A 172 25.64 1.22 -5.86
C ASP A 172 26.46 0.28 -6.76
N LEU A 173 25.86 -0.81 -7.24
CA LEU A 173 26.45 -1.69 -8.23
C LEU A 173 26.77 -0.94 -9.54
N HIS A 174 25.83 -0.15 -10.06
CA HIS A 174 26.05 0.66 -11.26
C HIS A 174 27.07 1.78 -11.06
N GLU A 175 27.03 2.49 -9.93
CA GLU A 175 28.00 3.55 -9.61
C GLU A 175 29.41 2.98 -9.40
N ALA A 176 29.52 1.77 -8.88
CA ALA A 176 30.78 1.04 -8.79
C ALA A 176 31.31 0.56 -10.15
N GLY A 177 30.70 0.92 -11.28
CA GLY A 177 31.18 0.54 -12.61
C GLY A 177 30.88 -0.91 -12.97
N VAL A 178 29.83 -1.49 -12.39
CA VAL A 178 29.46 -2.89 -12.59
C VAL A 178 28.16 -2.95 -13.38
N PHE A 179 28.15 -3.74 -14.45
CA PHE A 179 26.93 -4.15 -15.15
C PHE A 179 26.73 -5.63 -14.91
N HIS A 180 25.63 -6.02 -14.26
CA HIS A 180 25.41 -7.43 -13.90
C HIS A 180 25.04 -8.27 -15.13
N GLY A 181 24.21 -7.72 -16.01
CA GLY A 181 23.80 -8.35 -17.26
C GLY A 181 22.64 -9.33 -17.15
N ASN A 182 22.26 -9.71 -15.92
CA ASN A 182 21.12 -10.58 -15.64
C ASN A 182 20.73 -10.57 -14.14
N LEU A 183 20.20 -9.46 -13.63
CA LEU A 183 19.61 -9.41 -12.27
C LEU A 183 18.26 -10.12 -12.21
N ASP A 184 18.26 -11.44 -12.42
CA ASP A 184 17.06 -12.24 -12.23
C ASP A 184 16.88 -12.65 -10.76
N ARG A 185 15.83 -13.44 -10.53
CA ARG A 185 15.42 -13.94 -9.20
C ARG A 185 16.39 -14.87 -8.48
N TRP A 186 17.52 -15.23 -9.09
CA TRP A 186 18.57 -16.00 -8.41
C TRP A 186 19.83 -15.19 -8.20
N SER A 187 19.88 -13.97 -8.73
CA SER A 187 21.06 -13.10 -8.68
C SER A 187 21.05 -12.12 -7.52
N VAL A 188 19.91 -11.95 -6.83
CA VAL A 188 19.80 -11.08 -5.65
C VAL A 188 19.56 -11.93 -4.42
N TRP A 189 20.45 -11.81 -3.45
CA TRP A 189 20.45 -12.55 -2.20
C TRP A 189 20.43 -11.57 -1.03
N VAL A 190 19.92 -12.03 0.11
CA VAL A 190 19.82 -11.26 1.34
C VAL A 190 20.47 -12.02 2.49
N ASP A 191 21.32 -11.34 3.25
CA ASP A 191 21.84 -11.80 4.55
C ASP A 191 20.94 -11.25 5.65
N THR A 192 20.01 -12.07 6.14
CA THR A 192 19.01 -11.71 7.15
C THR A 192 19.60 -11.45 8.53
N ARG A 193 20.90 -11.71 8.74
CA ARG A 193 21.63 -11.36 9.97
C ARG A 193 22.12 -9.92 9.97
N ARG A 194 21.97 -9.21 8.84
CA ARG A 194 22.39 -7.82 8.66
C ARG A 194 21.19 -6.93 8.41
N ALA A 195 21.36 -5.64 8.67
CA ALA A 195 20.37 -4.64 8.29
C ALA A 195 20.15 -4.64 6.76
N PRO A 196 18.94 -4.29 6.27
CA PRO A 196 18.60 -4.40 4.86
C PRO A 196 19.64 -3.80 3.90
N ARG A 197 20.16 -2.61 4.21
CA ARG A 197 21.17 -1.90 3.39
C ARG A 197 22.50 -2.65 3.23
N GLU A 198 22.90 -3.41 4.24
CA GLU A 198 24.17 -4.16 4.25
C GLU A 198 23.98 -5.63 3.90
N GLY A 199 22.74 -6.11 3.93
CA GLY A 199 22.37 -7.50 3.72
C GLY A 199 22.19 -7.88 2.25
N VAL A 200 21.99 -6.94 1.33
CA VAL A 200 21.79 -7.28 -0.09
C VAL A 200 23.12 -7.62 -0.76
N CYS A 201 23.20 -8.79 -1.41
CA CYS A 201 24.36 -9.20 -2.19
C CYS A 201 23.98 -9.81 -3.55
N PHE A 202 24.94 -9.83 -4.48
CA PHE A 202 24.72 -10.26 -5.86
C PHE A 202 25.47 -11.55 -6.21
N SER A 203 24.83 -12.42 -6.99
CA SER A 203 25.39 -13.69 -7.49
C SER A 203 24.99 -13.93 -8.94
N GLY A 204 25.51 -14.98 -9.60
CA GLY A 204 25.33 -15.13 -11.05
C GLY A 204 26.19 -14.14 -11.83
N LEU A 205 27.44 -13.99 -11.41
CA LEU A 205 28.37 -12.97 -11.90
C LEU A 205 29.10 -13.40 -13.19
N GLU A 206 28.72 -14.51 -13.84
CA GLU A 206 29.41 -15.01 -15.04
C GLU A 206 29.23 -14.13 -16.28
N ARG A 207 28.23 -13.23 -16.24
CA ARG A 207 27.88 -12.23 -17.26
C ARG A 207 28.26 -10.81 -16.86
N CYS A 208 28.80 -10.65 -15.67
CA CYS A 208 29.15 -9.37 -15.09
C CYS A 208 30.25 -8.71 -15.93
N VAL A 209 30.09 -7.40 -16.18
CA VAL A 209 31.12 -6.55 -16.79
C VAL A 209 31.53 -5.53 -15.73
N ILE A 210 32.80 -5.59 -15.33
CA ILE A 210 33.38 -4.72 -14.31
C ILE A 210 34.36 -3.76 -14.99
N GLY A 211 34.01 -2.48 -15.02
CA GLY A 211 34.74 -1.44 -15.72
C GLY A 211 34.21 -0.04 -15.36
N SER A 212 33.82 0.73 -16.37
CA SER A 212 33.18 2.03 -16.22
C SER A 212 31.70 1.91 -15.87
N ALA A 213 31.11 2.99 -15.35
CA ALA A 213 29.70 3.08 -15.05
C ALA A 213 28.83 2.68 -16.27
N PRO A 214 27.85 1.77 -16.10
CA PRO A 214 27.00 1.35 -17.20
C PRO A 214 26.17 2.53 -17.72
N GLY A 215 26.06 2.62 -19.04
CA GLY A 215 25.16 3.58 -19.69
C GLY A 215 23.67 3.28 -19.42
N PRO A 216 22.76 4.22 -19.75
CA PRO A 216 21.35 4.13 -19.38
C PRO A 216 20.64 2.83 -19.82
N TRP A 217 20.97 2.31 -21.01
CA TRP A 217 20.39 1.07 -21.52
C TRP A 217 20.82 -0.18 -20.75
N ALA A 218 22.09 -0.24 -20.34
CA ALA A 218 22.61 -1.34 -19.52
C ALA A 218 21.97 -1.32 -18.13
N ARG A 219 21.85 -0.14 -17.52
CA ARG A 219 21.11 0.05 -16.26
C ARG A 219 19.66 -0.43 -16.41
N LEU A 220 18.94 0.04 -17.43
CA LEU A 220 17.55 -0.35 -17.68
C LEU A 220 17.38 -1.87 -17.86
N ARG A 221 18.35 -2.53 -18.51
CA ARG A 221 18.32 -3.98 -18.73
C ARG A 221 18.44 -4.77 -17.43
N ASP A 222 19.27 -4.34 -16.50
CA ASP A 222 19.40 -4.92 -15.17
C ASP A 222 18.09 -4.73 -14.38
N TRP A 223 17.53 -3.52 -14.36
CA TRP A 223 16.23 -3.24 -13.71
C TRP A 223 15.06 -4.02 -14.31
N ALA A 224 15.04 -4.22 -15.62
CA ALA A 224 14.02 -5.01 -16.31
C ALA A 224 14.14 -6.52 -16.04
N ALA A 225 15.29 -7.00 -15.54
CA ALA A 225 15.50 -8.40 -15.20
C ALA A 225 14.90 -8.77 -13.84
N LEU A 226 14.74 -7.80 -12.93
CA LEU A 226 14.15 -8.00 -11.61
C LEU A 226 12.71 -8.49 -11.72
N ASP A 227 12.43 -9.63 -11.09
CA ASP A 227 11.12 -10.24 -11.03
C ASP A 227 10.40 -9.82 -9.74
N LEU A 228 9.95 -8.56 -9.72
CA LEU A 228 9.18 -7.97 -8.61
C LEU A 228 7.78 -7.55 -9.09
N PRO A 229 6.75 -7.70 -8.23
CA PRO A 229 5.42 -7.10 -8.41
C PRO A 229 5.51 -5.59 -8.66
N PRO A 230 4.54 -4.99 -9.37
CA PRO A 230 4.57 -3.56 -9.74
C PRO A 230 4.78 -2.59 -8.57
N ARG A 231 4.13 -2.83 -7.42
CA ARG A 231 4.30 -1.97 -6.23
C ARG A 231 5.70 -2.06 -5.64
N LEU A 232 6.23 -3.28 -5.47
CA LEU A 232 7.60 -3.48 -4.98
C LEU A 232 8.63 -2.88 -5.95
N MET A 233 8.40 -3.00 -7.26
CA MET A 233 9.25 -2.35 -8.26
C MET A 233 9.22 -0.82 -8.15
N ALA A 234 8.08 -0.22 -7.79
CA ALA A 234 8.00 1.22 -7.55
C ALA A 234 8.82 1.63 -6.31
N GLU A 235 8.71 0.89 -5.20
CA GLU A 235 9.48 1.14 -3.98
C GLU A 235 10.99 0.99 -4.21
N ALA A 236 11.43 -0.05 -4.92
CA ALA A 236 12.85 -0.23 -5.26
C ALA A 236 13.38 0.97 -6.05
N ARG A 237 12.60 1.48 -7.01
CA ARG A 237 12.99 2.63 -7.83
C ARG A 237 13.01 3.94 -7.06
N ALA A 238 12.10 4.11 -6.09
CA ALA A 238 12.05 5.29 -5.24
C ALA A 238 13.31 5.45 -4.37
N ALA A 239 14.04 4.35 -4.11
CA ALA A 239 15.29 4.38 -3.36
C ALA A 239 16.51 4.88 -4.16
N VAL A 240 16.38 5.11 -5.48
CA VAL A 240 17.48 5.51 -6.36
C VAL A 240 17.57 7.04 -6.44
N PRO A 241 18.70 7.66 -6.06
CA PRO A 241 18.89 9.09 -6.24
C PRO A 241 18.84 9.50 -7.73
N GLY A 242 18.09 10.56 -8.05
CA GLY A 242 18.02 11.13 -9.40
C GLY A 242 17.05 10.42 -10.36
N LYS A 243 17.40 10.35 -11.66
CA LYS A 243 16.51 9.78 -12.69
C LYS A 243 16.52 8.25 -12.65
N ALA A 244 15.64 7.66 -11.84
CA ALA A 244 15.34 6.24 -11.89
C ALA A 244 14.94 5.80 -13.32
N PRO A 245 15.20 4.54 -13.72
CA PRO A 245 14.88 4.06 -15.07
C PRO A 245 13.39 4.22 -15.40
N SER A 246 13.08 4.61 -16.64
CA SER A 246 11.71 4.88 -17.10
C SER A 246 10.80 3.65 -16.98
N PRO A 247 9.57 3.78 -16.43
CA PRO A 247 8.60 2.69 -16.36
C PRO A 247 8.27 2.10 -17.74
N TRP A 248 8.18 2.95 -18.76
CA TRP A 248 7.79 2.57 -20.11
C TRP A 248 8.87 1.74 -20.80
N GLY A 249 10.13 2.14 -20.67
CA GLY A 249 11.26 1.39 -21.22
C GLY A 249 11.38 -0.02 -20.62
N MET A 250 11.06 -0.18 -19.34
CA MET A 250 11.07 -1.50 -18.68
C MET A 250 9.96 -2.42 -19.17
N ARG A 251 8.75 -1.90 -19.46
CA ARG A 251 7.61 -2.73 -19.91
C ARG A 251 7.94 -3.47 -21.20
N GLY A 252 8.55 -2.80 -22.18
CA GLY A 252 8.96 -3.41 -23.44
C GLY A 252 9.99 -4.54 -23.26
N LEU A 253 11.04 -4.30 -22.46
CA LEU A 253 12.07 -5.30 -22.17
C LEU A 253 11.52 -6.49 -21.37
N ARG A 254 10.62 -6.26 -20.42
CA ARG A 254 9.94 -7.32 -19.66
C ARG A 254 9.05 -8.18 -20.54
N ALA A 255 8.30 -7.57 -21.48
CA ALA A 255 7.47 -8.31 -22.43
C ALA A 255 8.34 -9.23 -23.32
N GLN A 256 9.46 -8.71 -23.83
CA GLN A 256 10.43 -9.50 -24.60
C GLN A 256 11.00 -10.66 -23.78
N ARG A 257 11.38 -10.42 -22.52
CA ARG A 257 11.89 -11.47 -21.61
C ARG A 257 10.83 -12.53 -21.29
N ARG A 258 9.56 -12.15 -21.11
CA ARG A 258 8.45 -13.09 -20.90
C ARG A 258 8.22 -13.98 -22.12
N ALA A 259 8.31 -13.43 -23.32
CA ALA A 259 8.22 -14.20 -24.56
C ALA A 259 9.36 -15.24 -24.67
N ILE A 260 10.60 -14.82 -24.40
CA ILE A 260 11.76 -15.73 -24.35
C ILE A 260 11.59 -16.80 -23.26
N GLY A 261 11.08 -16.41 -22.09
CA GLY A 261 10.77 -17.33 -20.99
C GLY A 261 9.68 -18.35 -21.34
N ALA A 262 8.65 -17.95 -22.09
CA ALA A 262 7.61 -18.85 -22.59
C ALA A 262 8.20 -19.90 -23.55
N VAL A 263 9.08 -19.49 -24.46
CA VAL A 263 9.82 -20.41 -25.34
C VAL A 263 10.68 -21.39 -24.52
N ARG A 264 11.38 -20.92 -23.49
CA ARG A 264 12.18 -21.79 -22.61
C ARG A 264 11.33 -22.82 -21.84
N ARG A 265 10.11 -22.46 -21.44
CA ARG A 265 9.17 -23.39 -20.81
C ARG A 265 8.72 -24.49 -21.77
N LEU A 266 8.51 -24.16 -23.05
CA LEU A 266 8.25 -25.16 -24.09
C LEU A 266 9.44 -26.11 -24.30
N CYS A 267 10.67 -25.64 -24.04
CA CYS A 267 11.88 -26.47 -24.05
C CYS A 267 12.11 -27.26 -22.73
N GLY A 268 11.10 -27.38 -21.86
CA GLY A 268 11.20 -28.18 -20.64
C GLY A 268 12.09 -27.59 -19.54
N VAL A 269 12.40 -26.28 -19.59
CA VAL A 269 13.17 -25.62 -18.53
C VAL A 269 12.20 -25.17 -17.42
N PRO A 270 12.24 -25.77 -16.21
CA PRO A 270 11.34 -25.40 -15.13
C PRO A 270 11.60 -23.95 -14.70
N SER A 271 10.57 -23.12 -14.68
CA SER A 271 10.62 -21.80 -14.04
C SER A 271 10.13 -21.95 -12.60
N PRO A 272 10.80 -21.35 -11.60
CA PRO A 272 10.25 -21.35 -10.26
C PRO A 272 8.95 -20.51 -10.26
N PRO A 273 8.03 -20.78 -9.32
CA PRO A 273 6.82 -19.99 -9.19
C PRO A 273 7.18 -18.51 -8.96
N PRO A 274 6.36 -17.57 -9.47
CA PRO A 274 6.50 -16.17 -9.08
C PRO A 274 6.36 -16.02 -7.56
N VAL A 275 6.82 -14.90 -7.00
CA VAL A 275 6.48 -14.55 -5.61
C VAL A 275 4.97 -14.64 -5.49
N ASP A 276 4.47 -15.50 -4.60
CA ASP A 276 3.04 -15.70 -4.45
C ASP A 276 2.43 -14.48 -3.77
N THR A 277 1.96 -13.54 -4.59
CA THR A 277 1.21 -12.37 -4.14
C THR A 277 -0.26 -12.71 -3.90
N ALA A 278 -0.70 -13.97 -4.11
CA ALA A 278 -2.11 -14.35 -4.03
C ALA A 278 -2.68 -14.30 -2.60
N ALA A 279 -1.80 -14.46 -1.60
CA ALA A 279 -2.13 -14.40 -0.18
C ALA A 279 -1.73 -13.08 0.50
N ALA A 280 -1.01 -12.18 -0.18
CA ALA A 280 -0.49 -10.97 0.44
C ALA A 280 -1.57 -9.87 0.52
N PHE A 281 -2.13 -9.66 1.71
CA PHE A 281 -2.52 -8.34 2.21
C PHE A 281 -1.35 -7.89 3.08
N LEU A 282 -0.90 -6.66 2.91
CA LEU A 282 0.12 -6.08 3.78
C LEU A 282 -0.41 -4.75 4.30
N TRP A 283 -0.31 -4.56 5.60
CA TRP A 283 -0.64 -3.30 6.24
C TRP A 283 0.60 -2.40 6.24
N ASP A 284 0.52 -1.19 5.70
CA ASP A 284 1.55 -0.17 5.87
C ASP A 284 1.20 0.63 7.12
N ALA A 285 1.73 0.22 8.28
CA ALA A 285 1.42 0.85 9.56
C ALA A 285 1.71 2.36 9.54
N ALA A 286 2.79 2.78 8.88
CA ALA A 286 3.18 4.18 8.76
C ALA A 286 2.21 5.03 7.92
N ARG A 287 1.39 4.39 7.07
CA ARG A 287 0.40 5.08 6.22
C ARG A 287 -1.04 4.74 6.58
N GLU A 288 -1.23 3.83 7.54
CA GLU A 288 -2.51 3.23 7.90
C GLU A 288 -3.35 2.77 6.70
N GLU A 289 -2.67 2.13 5.74
CA GLU A 289 -3.30 1.68 4.51
C GLU A 289 -2.99 0.21 4.21
N ALA A 290 -3.96 -0.44 3.58
CA ALA A 290 -3.73 -1.75 3.00
C ALA A 290 -3.01 -1.60 1.64
N VAL A 291 -2.02 -2.46 1.37
CA VAL A 291 -1.20 -2.40 0.16
C VAL A 291 -1.51 -3.57 -0.77
N ASP A 292 -1.89 -3.25 -2.02
CA ASP A 292 -2.02 -4.23 -3.10
C ASP A 292 -0.72 -4.28 -3.91
N LEU A 293 -0.04 -5.44 -3.91
CA LEU A 293 1.25 -5.59 -4.58
C LEU A 293 1.15 -5.58 -6.12
N GLU A 294 -0.01 -5.94 -6.67
CA GLU A 294 -0.25 -6.09 -8.11
C GLU A 294 -0.73 -4.79 -8.76
N ARG A 295 -1.30 -3.87 -7.98
CA ARG A 295 -1.68 -2.54 -8.45
C ARG A 295 -0.57 -1.54 -8.17
N GLN A 296 -0.22 -0.74 -9.16
CA GLN A 296 0.45 0.53 -8.88
C GLN A 296 -0.58 1.43 -8.22
N ASP A 297 -0.23 2.06 -7.09
CA ASP A 297 -1.13 2.99 -6.41
C ASP A 297 -1.73 3.95 -7.43
N ALA A 298 -3.06 4.04 -7.41
CA ALA A 298 -3.78 5.01 -8.22
C ALA A 298 -3.38 6.46 -7.89
N SER A 299 -2.75 6.72 -6.73
CA SER A 299 -2.16 8.03 -6.41
C SER A 299 -0.91 8.35 -7.24
N SER A 300 -0.14 7.33 -7.67
CA SER A 300 1.04 7.49 -8.53
C SER A 300 0.71 7.55 -10.03
N VAL A 301 -0.51 7.19 -10.39
CA VAL A 301 -1.05 7.36 -11.75
C VAL A 301 -2.05 8.50 -11.68
N THR A 302 -1.54 9.73 -11.74
CA THR A 302 -2.33 10.78 -12.38
C THR A 302 -2.76 10.17 -13.71
N PRO A 303 -4.07 9.98 -13.98
CA PRO A 303 -4.47 9.57 -15.32
C PRO A 303 -3.82 10.59 -16.28
N PRO A 304 -3.26 10.15 -17.41
CA PRO A 304 -2.60 11.06 -18.33
C PRO A 304 -3.54 12.25 -18.56
N ILE A 305 -3.02 13.44 -18.30
CA ILE A 305 -3.68 14.76 -18.27
C ILE A 305 -4.45 15.09 -19.58
N GLY A 306 -4.50 14.18 -20.55
CA GLY A 306 -5.11 14.39 -21.87
C GLY A 306 -6.48 13.76 -22.13
N TRP A 307 -7.10 12.98 -21.24
CA TRP A 307 -8.34 12.23 -21.60
C TRP A 307 -9.58 12.50 -20.74
N MET A 308 -9.72 13.73 -20.22
CA MET A 308 -11.05 14.33 -20.00
C MET A 308 -10.97 15.86 -19.86
N PRO A 309 -11.06 16.63 -20.96
CA PRO A 309 -11.29 18.07 -20.90
C PRO A 309 -12.76 18.34 -21.21
N VAL A 310 -13.64 18.13 -20.23
CA VAL A 310 -14.89 18.91 -20.16
C VAL A 310 -15.14 19.11 -18.67
N ARG A 311 -15.03 20.36 -18.20
CA ARG A 311 -15.82 20.81 -17.05
C ARG A 311 -17.27 20.56 -17.45
N LEU A 312 -17.77 19.34 -17.25
CA LEU A 312 -19.17 19.04 -17.44
C LEU A 312 -19.86 19.92 -16.41
N ARG A 313 -20.36 21.08 -16.85
CA ARG A 313 -21.41 21.82 -16.18
C ARG A 313 -22.62 20.90 -16.19
N VAL A 314 -22.59 19.89 -15.33
CA VAL A 314 -23.76 19.11 -15.02
C VAL A 314 -24.63 20.07 -14.22
N SER A 315 -25.63 20.65 -14.87
CA SER A 315 -26.68 21.35 -14.16
C SER A 315 -27.35 20.34 -13.23
N TRP A 316 -27.07 20.43 -11.93
CA TRP A 316 -27.86 19.75 -10.93
C TRP A 316 -29.18 20.51 -10.81
N GLY A 317 -30.18 20.05 -11.58
CA GLY A 317 -31.53 20.63 -11.62
C GLY A 317 -32.56 19.85 -10.80
N GLY A 318 -32.12 19.03 -9.84
CA GLY A 318 -33.00 18.14 -9.09
C GLY A 318 -32.42 17.80 -7.72
N ASP A 319 -32.73 18.65 -6.74
CA ASP A 319 -33.57 18.32 -5.58
C ASP A 319 -33.16 19.17 -4.38
N ASP A 320 -33.74 20.38 -4.26
CA ASP A 320 -33.81 21.07 -2.96
C ASP A 320 -34.46 20.16 -1.90
N ALA A 321 -35.16 19.09 -2.31
CA ALA A 321 -35.63 18.01 -1.46
C ALA A 321 -34.52 17.35 -0.62
N VAL A 322 -33.25 17.35 -1.05
CA VAL A 322 -32.12 16.85 -0.24
C VAL A 322 -31.89 17.70 1.01
N PHE A 323 -32.28 18.98 0.96
CA PHE A 323 -32.12 19.96 2.04
C PHE A 323 -33.47 20.49 2.55
N ALA A 324 -34.57 19.81 2.23
CA ALA A 324 -35.92 20.26 2.56
C ALA A 324 -36.28 19.99 4.03
N GLU A 325 -35.69 18.95 4.63
CA GLU A 325 -35.92 18.62 6.03
C GLU A 325 -34.85 19.27 6.92
N PRO A 326 -35.25 19.94 8.01
CA PRO A 326 -34.32 20.37 9.03
C PRO A 326 -33.53 19.20 9.62
N VAL A 327 -32.26 19.41 9.92
CA VAL A 327 -31.34 18.39 10.45
C VAL A 327 -30.70 18.88 11.73
N THR A 328 -31.05 18.24 12.85
CA THR A 328 -30.36 18.42 14.13
C THR A 328 -28.90 17.94 13.98
N LEU A 329 -27.94 18.78 14.33
CA LEU A 329 -26.51 18.49 14.20
C LEU A 329 -25.91 17.59 15.29
N PRO A 330 -26.41 17.55 16.55
CA PRO A 330 -25.99 16.52 17.50
C PRO A 330 -25.95 15.13 16.86
N HIS A 331 -24.87 14.40 17.08
CA HIS A 331 -24.63 13.06 16.54
C HIS A 331 -24.47 12.95 15.01
N ARG A 332 -24.54 14.06 14.25
CA ARG A 332 -24.29 14.04 12.79
C ARG A 332 -22.82 14.04 12.44
N LEU A 333 -21.96 14.46 13.36
CA LEU A 333 -20.52 14.48 13.20
C LEU A 333 -19.90 13.58 14.27
N ALA A 334 -18.93 12.77 13.86
CA ALA A 334 -18.18 11.89 14.72
C ALA A 334 -16.69 11.94 14.39
N VAL A 335 -15.86 11.60 15.37
CA VAL A 335 -14.41 11.51 15.19
C VAL A 335 -14.03 10.04 15.11
N GLY A 336 -13.30 9.68 14.06
CA GLY A 336 -12.68 8.37 13.96
C GLY A 336 -11.27 8.42 14.51
N VAL A 337 -10.92 7.51 15.41
CA VAL A 337 -9.58 7.41 16.01
C VAL A 337 -8.99 6.02 15.80
N PRO A 338 -7.67 5.94 15.59
CA PRO A 338 -6.97 4.67 15.62
C PRO A 338 -6.90 4.15 17.05
N ALA A 339 -6.70 2.84 17.16
CA ALA A 339 -6.77 2.08 18.40
C ALA A 339 -5.77 2.51 19.50
N ILE A 340 -4.61 3.05 19.12
CA ILE A 340 -3.44 3.16 20.03
C ILE A 340 -3.05 4.62 20.34
N SER A 341 -3.59 5.61 19.61
CA SER A 341 -3.12 6.99 19.75
C SER A 341 -3.77 7.71 20.93
N GLU A 342 -2.96 8.33 21.80
CA GLU A 342 -3.46 9.26 22.80
C GLU A 342 -4.17 10.42 22.10
N PRO A 343 -5.42 10.72 22.47
CA PRO A 343 -6.27 11.48 21.59
C PRO A 343 -6.19 12.97 21.90
N GLN A 344 -5.03 13.57 21.63
CA GLN A 344 -4.89 15.03 21.72
C GLN A 344 -5.98 15.75 20.90
N GLY A 345 -6.44 15.12 19.80
CA GLY A 345 -7.57 15.61 18.98
C GLY A 345 -8.98 15.37 19.52
N LEU A 346 -9.22 14.42 20.44
CA LEU A 346 -10.58 14.21 21.01
C LEU A 346 -10.96 15.34 21.97
N ALA A 347 -10.01 15.88 22.74
CA ALA A 347 -10.30 17.00 23.63
C ALA A 347 -10.71 18.26 22.82
N ALA A 348 -9.94 18.59 21.79
CA ALA A 348 -10.20 19.74 20.92
C ALA A 348 -11.56 19.68 20.20
N LEU A 349 -12.06 18.47 19.91
CA LEU A 349 -13.34 18.23 19.24
C LEU A 349 -14.49 17.93 20.23
N GLY A 350 -14.17 17.45 21.43
CA GLY A 350 -15.11 17.22 22.53
C GLY A 350 -15.56 18.51 23.21
N GLU A 351 -14.67 19.49 23.37
CA GLU A 351 -15.00 20.85 23.86
C GLU A 351 -16.16 21.51 23.11
N PRO A 352 -16.16 21.55 21.76
CA PRO A 352 -17.28 22.09 20.99
C PRO A 352 -18.49 21.16 20.88
N GLY A 353 -18.47 19.98 21.52
CA GLY A 353 -19.65 19.13 21.74
C GLY A 353 -19.74 17.86 20.89
N ILE A 354 -18.69 17.45 20.17
CA ILE A 354 -18.71 16.17 19.46
C ILE A 354 -18.55 15.03 20.48
N ARG A 355 -19.55 14.15 20.57
CA ARG A 355 -19.60 13.05 21.55
C ARG A 355 -19.58 11.66 20.93
N ASP A 356 -19.68 11.54 19.61
CA ASP A 356 -19.61 10.26 18.90
C ASP A 356 -18.17 9.96 18.46
N VAL A 357 -17.69 8.78 18.83
CA VAL A 357 -16.32 8.33 18.56
C VAL A 357 -16.36 6.99 17.85
N TRP A 358 -15.55 6.85 16.81
CA TRP A 358 -15.39 5.63 16.03
C TRP A 358 -14.00 5.08 16.23
N VAL A 359 -13.88 3.85 16.69
CA VAL A 359 -12.57 3.23 16.98
C VAL A 359 -12.28 2.15 15.96
N ARG A 360 -11.13 2.25 15.29
CA ARG A 360 -10.67 1.23 14.36
C ARG A 360 -9.98 0.10 15.12
N LEU A 361 -10.49 -1.12 14.96
CA LEU A 361 -9.91 -2.35 15.48
C LEU A 361 -9.53 -3.25 14.31
N CYS A 362 -8.25 -3.57 14.17
CA CYS A 362 -7.77 -4.35 13.03
C CYS A 362 -7.47 -5.80 13.44
N CYS A 363 -7.92 -6.75 12.63
CA CYS A 363 -7.65 -8.18 12.83
C CYS A 363 -6.15 -8.50 12.83
N HIS A 364 -5.34 -7.65 12.22
CA HIS A 364 -3.89 -7.78 12.14
C HIS A 364 -3.11 -7.13 13.28
N ASP A 365 -3.78 -6.36 14.15
CA ASP A 365 -3.12 -5.78 15.34
C ASP A 365 -2.63 -6.91 16.25
N ALA A 366 -1.51 -6.66 16.95
CA ALA A 366 -1.06 -7.55 18.01
C ALA A 366 -2.09 -7.58 19.15
N ASP A 367 -2.10 -8.65 19.95
CA ASP A 367 -3.08 -8.79 21.04
C ASP A 367 -2.89 -7.71 22.12
N GLU A 368 -1.65 -7.27 22.37
CA GLU A 368 -1.34 -6.15 23.28
C GLU A 368 -1.90 -4.82 22.77
N GLN A 369 -1.73 -4.54 21.47
CA GLN A 369 -2.25 -3.35 20.81
C GLN A 369 -3.78 -3.32 20.87
N ARG A 370 -4.42 -4.46 20.61
CA ARG A 370 -5.87 -4.62 20.70
C ARG A 370 -6.37 -4.42 22.13
N ALA A 371 -5.66 -4.97 23.12
CA ALA A 371 -6.01 -4.78 24.53
C ALA A 371 -5.93 -3.30 24.95
N ALA A 372 -4.90 -2.57 24.51
CA ALA A 372 -4.78 -1.13 24.74
C ALA A 372 -5.92 -0.33 24.09
N ALA A 373 -6.33 -0.71 22.87
CA ALA A 373 -7.46 -0.10 22.18
C ALA A 373 -8.77 -0.29 22.93
N LEU A 374 -9.03 -1.50 23.42
CA LEU A 374 -10.22 -1.82 24.18
C LEU A 374 -10.25 -1.12 25.54
N ALA A 375 -9.10 -0.96 26.19
CA ALA A 375 -8.98 -0.14 27.40
C ALA A 375 -9.35 1.33 27.13
N SER A 376 -8.94 1.86 25.97
CA SER A 376 -9.30 3.23 25.55
C SER A 376 -10.78 3.37 25.27
N VAL A 377 -11.39 2.40 24.58
CA VAL A 377 -12.85 2.34 24.37
C VAL A 377 -13.60 2.37 25.71
N GLN A 378 -13.19 1.54 26.67
CA GLN A 378 -13.82 1.50 27.99
C GLN A 378 -13.67 2.80 28.76
N LYS A 379 -12.52 3.46 28.64
CA LYS A 379 -12.29 4.79 29.23
C LYS A 379 -13.25 5.82 28.64
N TRP A 380 -13.38 5.91 27.32
CA TRP A 380 -14.25 6.89 26.67
C TRP A 380 -15.73 6.64 26.94
N LEU A 381 -16.15 5.38 27.02
CA LEU A 381 -17.51 5.03 27.44
C LEU A 381 -17.81 5.56 28.87
N LYS A 382 -16.85 5.42 29.81
CA LYS A 382 -16.97 5.97 31.17
C LYS A 382 -17.00 7.50 31.21
N GLU A 383 -16.33 8.16 30.27
CA GLU A 383 -16.34 9.62 30.10
C GLU A 383 -17.61 10.14 29.39
N GLY A 384 -18.53 9.25 29.01
CA GLY A 384 -19.83 9.61 28.42
C GLY A 384 -19.82 9.77 26.89
N TYR A 385 -18.77 9.30 26.21
CA TYR A 385 -18.75 9.26 24.74
C TYR A 385 -19.61 8.11 24.20
N CYS A 386 -20.28 8.35 23.07
CA CYS A 386 -20.96 7.30 22.31
C CYS A 386 -19.96 6.62 21.38
N VAL A 387 -19.56 5.40 21.71
CA VAL A 387 -18.52 4.68 20.94
C VAL A 387 -19.13 3.71 19.92
N SER A 388 -18.63 3.74 18.70
CA SER A 388 -18.83 2.75 17.64
C SER A 388 -17.48 2.17 17.21
N VAL A 389 -17.48 0.98 16.62
CA VAL A 389 -16.24 0.31 16.20
C VAL A 389 -16.22 -0.05 14.72
N LEU A 390 -15.05 0.09 14.11
CA LEU A 390 -14.74 -0.36 12.75
C LEU A 390 -13.92 -1.63 12.85
N LEU A 391 -14.51 -2.77 12.48
CA LEU A 391 -13.82 -4.05 12.48
C LEU A 391 -13.18 -4.23 11.11
N VAL A 392 -11.86 -4.25 11.08
CA VAL A 392 -11.06 -4.30 9.84
C VAL A 392 -10.46 -5.69 9.68
N GLN A 393 -10.77 -6.36 8.58
CA GLN A 393 -10.23 -7.67 8.23
C GLN A 393 -8.81 -7.59 7.63
N ASP A 394 -8.04 -8.67 7.79
CA ASP A 394 -6.85 -8.95 6.99
C ASP A 394 -7.17 -10.04 5.94
N ARG A 395 -6.22 -10.33 5.02
CA ARG A 395 -6.45 -11.37 4.00
C ARG A 395 -6.70 -12.75 4.58
N ARG A 396 -6.05 -13.12 5.69
CA ARG A 396 -6.21 -14.42 6.32
C ARG A 396 -7.63 -14.56 6.87
N ALA A 397 -8.19 -13.51 7.47
CA ALA A 397 -9.58 -13.45 7.93
C ALA A 397 -10.60 -13.50 6.78
N VAL A 398 -10.26 -12.97 5.60
CA VAL A 398 -11.11 -13.14 4.40
C VAL A 398 -11.09 -14.58 3.88
N GLN A 399 -9.94 -15.25 3.93
CA GLN A 399 -9.78 -16.65 3.48
C GLN A 399 -10.36 -17.67 4.46
N ASP A 400 -10.29 -17.37 5.75
CA ASP A 400 -10.74 -18.18 6.86
C ASP A 400 -11.79 -17.42 7.70
N PRO A 401 -13.09 -17.66 7.44
CA PRO A 401 -14.17 -17.04 8.20
C PRO A 401 -14.16 -17.35 9.70
N GLU A 402 -13.57 -18.47 10.13
CA GLU A 402 -13.49 -18.81 11.57
C GLU A 402 -12.55 -17.86 12.29
N ARG A 403 -11.37 -17.60 11.73
CA ARG A 403 -10.44 -16.58 12.23
C ARG A 403 -11.10 -15.21 12.35
N TRP A 404 -11.91 -14.82 11.36
CA TRP A 404 -12.65 -13.57 11.42
C TRP A 404 -13.64 -13.54 12.58
N VAL A 405 -14.43 -14.61 12.77
CA VAL A 405 -15.35 -14.71 13.91
C VAL A 405 -14.61 -14.65 15.24
N THR A 406 -13.49 -15.36 15.39
CA THR A 406 -12.67 -15.31 16.60
C THR A 406 -12.20 -13.89 16.90
N PHE A 407 -11.74 -13.16 15.88
CA PHE A 407 -11.37 -11.76 16.05
C PHE A 407 -12.56 -10.90 16.48
N VAL A 408 -13.71 -11.01 15.81
CA VAL A 408 -14.91 -10.21 16.15
C VAL A 408 -15.37 -10.49 17.58
N MET A 409 -15.37 -11.75 18.02
CA MET A 409 -15.70 -12.11 19.40
C MET A 409 -14.74 -11.45 20.39
N ARG A 410 -13.42 -11.57 20.16
CA ARG A 410 -12.41 -10.94 21.03
C ARG A 410 -12.49 -9.41 21.05
N ALA A 411 -12.83 -8.80 19.92
CA ALA A 411 -12.94 -7.35 19.79
C ALA A 411 -14.21 -6.79 20.46
N LEU A 412 -15.30 -7.55 20.47
CA LEU A 412 -16.59 -7.10 21.00
C LEU A 412 -16.90 -7.62 22.40
N GLU A 413 -16.45 -8.80 22.81
CA GLU A 413 -16.79 -9.36 24.14
C GLU A 413 -16.55 -8.37 25.31
N PRO A 414 -15.46 -7.58 25.36
CA PRO A 414 -15.22 -6.66 26.48
C PRO A 414 -16.07 -5.38 26.48
N VAL A 415 -16.70 -5.02 25.34
CA VAL A 415 -17.33 -3.70 25.12
C VAL A 415 -18.67 -3.76 24.40
N GLY A 416 -19.09 -4.93 23.94
CA GLY A 416 -20.15 -5.14 22.94
C GLY A 416 -21.50 -4.62 23.40
N TRP A 417 -21.81 -4.76 24.69
CA TRP A 417 -23.06 -4.25 25.26
C TRP A 417 -23.08 -2.72 25.46
N GLN A 418 -21.93 -2.04 25.32
CA GLN A 418 -21.79 -0.59 25.50
C GLN A 418 -21.61 0.16 24.17
N VAL A 419 -21.09 -0.51 23.14
CA VAL A 419 -20.90 0.12 21.82
C VAL A 419 -22.22 0.19 21.07
N ARG A 420 -22.44 1.33 20.40
CA ARG A 420 -23.68 1.60 19.66
C ARG A 420 -23.76 0.80 18.36
N ARG A 421 -22.62 0.65 17.68
CA ARG A 421 -22.55 0.13 16.31
C ARG A 421 -21.21 -0.55 16.07
N ALA A 422 -21.23 -1.60 15.25
CA ALA A 422 -20.03 -2.24 14.73
C ALA A 422 -20.12 -2.34 13.20
N VAL A 423 -19.08 -1.89 12.51
CA VAL A 423 -18.95 -2.12 11.06
C VAL A 423 -18.25 -3.45 10.83
N TYR A 424 -18.92 -4.37 10.14
CA TYR A 424 -18.45 -5.73 9.90
C TYR A 424 -17.66 -5.80 8.58
N GLY A 425 -16.35 -5.64 8.68
CA GLY A 425 -15.45 -5.57 7.55
C GLY A 425 -15.40 -4.18 6.91
N PHE A 426 -14.31 -3.91 6.19
CA PHE A 426 -13.96 -2.59 5.71
C PHE A 426 -13.50 -2.63 4.25
N ALA A 427 -13.95 -1.66 3.45
CA ALA A 427 -13.51 -1.44 2.06
C ALA A 427 -13.48 -2.70 1.16
N PRO A 428 -14.54 -3.53 1.11
CA PRO A 428 -14.55 -4.78 0.34
C PRO A 428 -14.55 -4.60 -1.18
N ASP A 429 -14.69 -3.36 -1.64
CA ASP A 429 -14.61 -2.98 -3.04
C ASP A 429 -13.19 -2.62 -3.49
N GLU A 430 -12.22 -2.61 -2.57
CA GLU A 430 -10.80 -2.40 -2.82
C GLU A 430 -10.01 -3.69 -2.55
N THR A 431 -9.31 -4.17 -3.59
CA THR A 431 -8.51 -5.41 -3.53
C THR A 431 -7.41 -5.36 -2.49
N ALA A 432 -6.89 -4.17 -2.21
CA ALA A 432 -5.95 -3.92 -1.15
C ALA A 432 -6.45 -4.43 0.21
N TRP A 433 -7.75 -4.37 0.48
CA TRP A 433 -8.36 -4.79 1.75
C TRP A 433 -8.69 -6.29 1.82
N GLY A 434 -8.06 -7.10 0.98
CA GLY A 434 -8.07 -8.56 1.06
C GLY A 434 -9.18 -9.26 0.28
N PHE A 435 -10.17 -8.53 -0.23
CA PHE A 435 -11.26 -9.07 -1.05
C PHE A 435 -10.93 -9.00 -2.53
N ARG A 436 -10.88 -10.15 -3.20
CA ARG A 436 -10.50 -10.27 -4.62
C ARG A 436 -11.68 -10.61 -5.51
N SER A 437 -12.79 -11.05 -4.92
CA SER A 437 -14.01 -11.34 -5.67
C SER A 437 -15.25 -11.10 -4.82
N ALA A 438 -16.38 -10.89 -5.50
CA ALA A 438 -17.67 -10.84 -4.84
C ALA A 438 -17.96 -12.15 -4.08
N ALA A 439 -17.49 -13.31 -4.58
CA ALA A 439 -17.69 -14.61 -3.95
C ALA A 439 -16.99 -14.72 -2.59
N GLU A 440 -15.76 -14.23 -2.48
CA GLU A 440 -15.04 -14.14 -1.20
C GLU A 440 -15.79 -13.26 -0.20
N TYR A 441 -16.30 -12.11 -0.67
CA TYR A 441 -17.11 -11.24 0.17
C TYR A 441 -18.40 -11.92 0.67
N ARG A 442 -19.08 -12.73 -0.16
CA ARG A 442 -20.26 -13.49 0.29
C ARG A 442 -19.90 -14.47 1.41
N ARG A 443 -18.83 -15.25 1.22
CA ARG A 443 -18.36 -16.23 2.21
C ARG A 443 -17.98 -15.57 3.53
N PHE A 444 -17.31 -14.41 3.45
CA PHE A 444 -16.94 -13.62 4.62
C PHE A 444 -18.15 -13.16 5.46
N LEU A 445 -19.31 -12.97 4.82
CA LEU A 445 -20.53 -12.54 5.50
C LEU A 445 -21.39 -13.68 6.05
N GLU A 446 -21.14 -14.93 5.67
CA GLU A 446 -21.90 -16.10 6.15
C GLU A 446 -22.02 -16.16 7.69
N PRO A 447 -20.97 -15.83 8.48
CA PRO A 447 -21.06 -15.88 9.94
C PRO A 447 -21.78 -14.69 10.59
N LEU A 448 -22.19 -13.67 9.83
CA LEU A 448 -22.72 -12.42 10.38
C LEU A 448 -23.95 -12.63 11.28
N GLN A 449 -24.87 -13.52 10.88
CA GLN A 449 -26.07 -13.79 11.68
C GLN A 449 -25.71 -14.35 13.05
N LYS A 450 -24.79 -15.31 13.10
CA LYS A 450 -24.31 -15.89 14.37
C LYS A 450 -23.67 -14.84 15.28
N VAL A 451 -22.95 -13.88 14.69
CA VAL A 451 -22.35 -12.77 15.45
C VAL A 451 -23.43 -11.83 16.00
N ARG A 452 -24.47 -11.52 15.23
CA ARG A 452 -25.61 -10.72 15.70
C ARG A 452 -26.34 -11.38 16.86
N ASP A 453 -26.54 -12.69 16.80
CA ASP A 453 -27.23 -13.44 17.86
C ASP A 453 -26.46 -13.36 19.19
N VAL A 454 -25.13 -13.26 19.15
CA VAL A 454 -24.27 -13.11 20.35
C VAL A 454 -24.27 -11.67 20.86
N PHE A 455 -24.40 -10.68 19.99
CA PHE A 455 -24.39 -9.25 20.35
C PHE A 455 -25.67 -8.52 19.90
N PRO A 456 -26.85 -8.89 20.45
CA PRO A 456 -28.14 -8.37 19.97
C PRO A 456 -28.34 -6.86 20.24
N GLY A 457 -27.52 -6.26 21.12
CA GLY A 457 -27.54 -4.82 21.38
C GLY A 457 -26.68 -3.98 20.41
N VAL A 458 -25.91 -4.62 19.53
CA VAL A 458 -25.00 -3.94 18.60
C VAL A 458 -25.63 -3.86 17.21
N VAL A 459 -25.71 -2.65 16.66
CA VAL A 459 -26.13 -2.48 15.26
C VAL A 459 -24.99 -2.87 14.33
N PHE A 460 -25.12 -3.96 13.57
CA PHE A 460 -24.12 -4.37 12.59
C PHE A 460 -24.33 -3.72 11.23
N SER A 461 -23.26 -3.06 10.77
CA SER A 461 -23.29 -2.12 9.66
C SER A 461 -22.25 -2.47 8.61
N GLY A 462 -22.49 -2.06 7.37
CA GLY A 462 -21.58 -2.36 6.26
C GLY A 462 -22.10 -1.80 4.93
N PRO A 463 -21.42 -2.04 3.80
CA PRO A 463 -20.15 -2.73 3.65
C PRO A 463 -18.92 -1.81 3.84
N ALA A 464 -19.11 -0.51 4.10
CA ALA A 464 -18.04 0.49 4.08
C ALA A 464 -17.29 0.55 2.72
N CYS A 465 -18.04 0.53 1.61
CA CYS A 465 -17.48 0.65 0.26
C CYS A 465 -17.37 2.12 -0.20
N ALA A 466 -16.54 2.39 -1.20
CA ALA A 466 -16.32 3.75 -1.67
C ALA A 466 -17.60 4.36 -2.27
N VAL A 467 -17.86 5.65 -1.96
CA VAL A 467 -18.98 6.42 -2.54
C VAL A 467 -18.94 6.41 -4.07
N GLY A 468 -17.74 6.43 -4.66
CA GLY A 468 -17.54 6.33 -6.12
C GLY A 468 -17.92 4.96 -6.71
N ASN A 469 -18.11 3.93 -5.91
CA ASN A 469 -18.35 2.55 -6.34
C ASN A 469 -19.72 2.00 -5.95
N ALA A 470 -20.78 2.78 -6.18
CA ALA A 470 -22.16 2.34 -5.96
C ALA A 470 -22.54 1.04 -6.70
N ARG A 471 -21.80 0.67 -7.76
CA ARG A 471 -22.00 -0.61 -8.48
C ARG A 471 -21.67 -1.83 -7.61
N PHE A 472 -20.67 -1.73 -6.73
CA PHE A 472 -20.34 -2.82 -5.82
C PHE A 472 -21.54 -3.21 -4.97
N LEU A 473 -22.24 -2.22 -4.39
CA LEU A 473 -23.48 -2.46 -3.64
C LEU A 473 -24.53 -3.18 -4.47
N SER A 474 -24.81 -2.68 -5.68
CA SER A 474 -25.81 -3.30 -6.57
C SER A 474 -25.49 -4.76 -6.88
N HIS A 475 -24.21 -5.12 -7.03
CA HIS A 475 -23.79 -6.50 -7.31
C HIS A 475 -23.79 -7.41 -6.07
N THR A 476 -23.64 -6.85 -4.87
CA THR A 476 -23.60 -7.61 -3.61
C THR A 476 -24.94 -7.62 -2.87
N THR A 477 -25.92 -6.81 -3.31
CA THR A 477 -27.27 -6.70 -2.72
C THR A 477 -27.92 -8.06 -2.47
N HIS A 478 -27.91 -8.96 -3.47
CA HIS A 478 -28.49 -10.30 -3.32
C HIS A 478 -27.76 -11.17 -2.31
N ALA A 479 -26.44 -11.00 -2.15
CA ALA A 479 -25.67 -11.72 -1.14
C ALA A 479 -26.03 -11.23 0.26
N LEU A 480 -26.17 -9.91 0.42
CA LEU A 480 -26.55 -9.26 1.66
C LEU A 480 -27.94 -9.71 2.13
N ALA A 481 -28.91 -9.76 1.22
CA ALA A 481 -30.27 -10.18 1.54
C ALA A 481 -30.34 -11.60 2.15
N ARG A 482 -29.45 -12.52 1.74
CA ARG A 482 -29.42 -13.90 2.27
C ARG A 482 -28.91 -14.01 3.70
N VAL A 483 -28.14 -13.04 4.16
CA VAL A 483 -27.57 -13.00 5.52
C VAL A 483 -28.29 -12.00 6.42
N GLY A 484 -29.54 -11.66 6.09
CA GLY A 484 -30.38 -10.72 6.85
C GLY A 484 -30.14 -9.23 6.53
N GLY A 485 -29.29 -8.92 5.55
CA GLY A 485 -28.97 -7.55 5.15
C GLY A 485 -28.13 -6.79 6.19
N TRP A 486 -27.86 -5.51 5.91
CA TRP A 486 -27.27 -4.60 6.89
C TRP A 486 -28.38 -3.89 7.67
N GLU A 487 -28.18 -3.73 8.98
CA GLU A 487 -29.07 -2.92 9.82
C GLU A 487 -28.86 -1.43 9.52
N SER A 488 -27.61 -1.05 9.19
CA SER A 488 -27.31 0.25 8.62
C SER A 488 -26.24 0.18 7.53
N CYS A 489 -26.34 1.09 6.55
CA CYS A 489 -25.35 1.17 5.49
C CYS A 489 -24.16 2.06 5.89
N VAL A 490 -22.95 1.68 5.50
CA VAL A 490 -21.75 2.51 5.64
C VAL A 490 -21.08 2.67 4.28
N CYS A 491 -20.61 3.89 4.03
CA CYS A 491 -19.86 4.28 2.84
C CYS A 491 -18.62 5.05 3.23
N ARG A 492 -17.65 5.13 2.32
CA ARG A 492 -16.40 5.84 2.57
C ARG A 492 -15.99 6.73 1.42
N THR A 493 -15.21 7.74 1.75
CA THR A 493 -14.55 8.65 0.83
C THR A 493 -13.18 9.01 1.37
N ARG A 494 -12.23 9.36 0.50
CA ARG A 494 -10.91 9.83 0.92
C ARG A 494 -10.90 11.36 0.96
N ALA A 495 -10.24 11.94 1.95
CA ALA A 495 -10.08 13.39 2.07
C ALA A 495 -9.50 14.01 0.80
N ALA A 496 -8.52 13.36 0.16
CA ALA A 496 -7.94 13.79 -1.12
C ALA A 496 -8.99 13.98 -2.24
N TRP A 497 -10.05 13.17 -2.25
CA TRP A 497 -11.13 13.32 -3.22
C TRP A 497 -12.02 14.52 -2.89
N LEU A 498 -12.31 14.74 -1.61
CA LEU A 498 -13.02 15.92 -1.12
C LEU A 498 -12.21 17.21 -1.32
N GLU A 499 -10.89 17.13 -1.36
CA GLU A 499 -9.99 18.27 -1.63
C GLU A 499 -9.81 18.54 -3.13
N SER A 500 -10.26 17.64 -4.02
CA SER A 500 -9.97 17.73 -5.45
C SER A 500 -10.72 18.88 -6.15
N ALA A 501 -10.05 19.61 -7.04
CA ALA A 501 -10.65 20.66 -7.88
C ALA A 501 -11.41 20.06 -9.06
N ALA A 502 -11.13 18.80 -9.40
CA ALA A 502 -11.73 18.13 -10.54
C ALA A 502 -13.21 17.78 -10.33
N VAL A 503 -13.68 17.85 -9.09
CA VAL A 503 -15.07 17.58 -8.71
C VAL A 503 -15.64 18.85 -8.12
N SER A 504 -16.76 19.35 -8.65
CA SER A 504 -17.55 20.43 -8.02
C SER A 504 -18.38 19.87 -6.86
N ASP A 505 -18.78 20.71 -5.91
CA ASP A 505 -19.60 20.34 -4.75
C ASP A 505 -20.93 19.70 -5.18
N ALA A 506 -21.58 20.22 -6.23
CA ALA A 506 -22.81 19.63 -6.79
C ALA A 506 -22.58 18.23 -7.41
N ALA A 507 -21.43 18.02 -8.06
CA ALA A 507 -21.08 16.72 -8.65
C ALA A 507 -20.78 15.67 -7.56
N TRP A 508 -20.07 16.08 -6.50
CA TRP A 508 -19.87 15.27 -5.30
C TRP A 508 -21.21 14.88 -4.67
N LEU A 509 -22.10 15.84 -4.43
CA LEU A 509 -23.41 15.59 -3.82
C LEU A 509 -24.27 14.66 -4.69
N LYS A 510 -24.23 14.82 -6.02
CA LYS A 510 -24.92 13.92 -6.95
C LYS A 510 -24.40 12.48 -6.88
N GLN A 511 -23.09 12.29 -6.72
CA GLN A 511 -22.49 10.97 -6.52
C GLN A 511 -22.91 10.36 -5.18
N LEU A 512 -22.89 11.15 -4.11
CA LEU A 512 -23.37 10.74 -2.80
C LEU A 512 -24.85 10.30 -2.85
N ALA A 513 -25.72 11.10 -3.49
CA ALA A 513 -27.13 10.77 -3.67
C ALA A 513 -27.33 9.49 -4.49
N ARG A 514 -26.52 9.28 -5.54
CA ARG A 514 -26.53 8.03 -6.32
C ARG A 514 -26.13 6.83 -5.46
N PHE A 515 -25.13 6.98 -4.60
CA PHE A 515 -24.74 5.94 -3.66
C PHE A 515 -25.88 5.64 -2.69
N CYS A 516 -26.46 6.64 -2.04
CA CYS A 516 -27.55 6.43 -1.09
C CYS A 516 -28.77 5.75 -1.73
N ARG A 517 -29.11 6.09 -2.98
CA ARG A 517 -30.15 5.36 -3.74
C ARG A 517 -29.81 3.89 -3.95
N ALA A 518 -28.56 3.56 -4.27
CA ALA A 518 -28.12 2.17 -4.40
C ALA A 518 -28.15 1.43 -3.05
N ALA A 519 -27.73 2.09 -1.97
CA ALA A 519 -27.72 1.55 -0.61
C ALA A 519 -29.12 1.19 -0.11
N ARG A 520 -30.13 2.03 -0.39
CA ARG A 520 -31.55 1.74 -0.05
C ARG A 520 -32.10 0.48 -0.68
N GLY A 521 -31.49 -0.01 -1.77
CA GLY A 521 -31.86 -1.28 -2.39
C GLY A 521 -31.33 -2.53 -1.66
N GLY A 522 -30.35 -2.39 -0.76
CA GLY A 522 -29.67 -3.53 -0.11
C GLY A 522 -29.57 -3.52 1.41
N ALA A 523 -29.92 -2.42 2.07
CA ALA A 523 -30.12 -2.36 3.52
C ALA A 523 -31.62 -2.35 3.84
N ASN A 524 -31.99 -2.54 5.11
CA ASN A 524 -33.35 -2.23 5.57
C ASN A 524 -33.67 -0.78 5.16
N ALA A 525 -34.68 -0.59 4.31
CA ALA A 525 -34.87 0.59 3.45
C ALA A 525 -35.04 1.94 4.19
N GLN A 526 -35.01 1.93 5.52
CA GLN A 526 -35.31 3.08 6.37
C GLN A 526 -34.05 3.83 6.87
N THR A 527 -32.87 3.21 6.93
CA THR A 527 -31.68 3.87 7.52
C THR A 527 -30.87 4.66 6.49
N ARG A 528 -30.50 5.90 6.83
CA ARG A 528 -29.57 6.72 6.03
C ARG A 528 -28.15 6.17 6.20
N PRO A 529 -27.28 6.15 5.17
CA PRO A 529 -25.93 5.65 5.34
C PRO A 529 -25.06 6.52 6.24
N ILE A 530 -24.04 5.93 6.85
CA ILE A 530 -22.92 6.63 7.49
C ILE A 530 -21.82 6.88 6.45
N LEU A 531 -21.24 8.08 6.45
CA LEU A 531 -20.11 8.44 5.59
C LEU A 531 -18.83 8.51 6.42
N ILE A 532 -17.87 7.64 6.12
CA ILE A 532 -16.52 7.67 6.69
C ILE A 532 -15.61 8.47 5.75
N VAL A 533 -14.97 9.52 6.27
CA VAL A 533 -13.96 10.31 5.57
C VAL A 533 -12.59 9.85 6.04
N GLU A 534 -11.91 9.09 5.18
CA GLU A 534 -10.56 8.58 5.42
C GLU A 534 -9.52 9.68 5.20
N PRO A 535 -8.41 9.70 5.97
CA PRO A 535 -7.32 10.65 5.74
C PRO A 535 -6.72 10.44 4.33
N ALA A 536 -6.04 11.46 3.82
CA ALA A 536 -5.30 11.34 2.57
C ALA A 536 -3.99 10.56 2.82
N ALA A 537 -3.84 9.38 2.22
CA ALA A 537 -2.66 8.52 2.37
C ALA A 537 -1.34 9.17 1.92
N ASP A 538 -1.41 10.13 0.99
CA ASP A 538 -0.22 10.78 0.45
C ASP A 538 0.15 12.03 1.25
N GLY A 539 1.02 11.87 2.26
CA GLY A 539 1.90 12.93 2.74
C GLY A 539 3.00 13.30 1.74
N GLY A 540 2.68 13.33 0.43
CA GLY A 540 3.66 13.59 -0.62
C GLY A 540 4.38 14.92 -0.37
N GLU A 541 5.72 14.87 -0.41
CA GLU A 541 6.66 15.97 -0.16
C GLU A 541 6.40 17.24 -0.99
N ASP A 542 5.54 17.17 -2.01
CA ASP A 542 5.15 18.28 -2.90
C ASP A 542 4.04 19.20 -2.32
N ARG A 543 3.64 19.00 -1.05
CA ARG A 543 2.57 19.79 -0.40
C ARG A 543 3.01 21.11 0.23
N THR A 544 4.31 21.44 0.18
CA THR A 544 4.92 22.56 0.92
C THR A 544 4.95 23.90 0.17
N GLY A 545 4.38 23.99 -1.04
CA GLY A 545 4.64 25.14 -1.92
C GLY A 545 3.71 26.36 -1.83
N ASP A 546 2.46 26.24 -1.38
CA ASP A 546 1.49 27.35 -1.52
C ASP A 546 0.40 27.31 -0.44
N ALA A 547 0.43 28.30 0.47
CA ALA A 547 -0.56 28.46 1.53
C ALA A 547 -1.98 28.70 1.00
N GLU A 548 -2.12 29.40 -0.13
CA GLU A 548 -3.42 29.66 -0.76
C GLU A 548 -4.02 28.36 -1.31
N ALA A 549 -3.20 27.54 -1.98
CA ALA A 549 -3.62 26.22 -2.44
C ALA A 549 -4.02 25.30 -1.27
N CYS A 550 -3.33 25.38 -0.12
CA CYS A 550 -3.71 24.67 1.10
C CYS A 550 -5.09 25.12 1.62
N GLU A 551 -5.31 26.43 1.75
CA GLU A 551 -6.60 26.98 2.19
C GLU A 551 -7.75 26.58 1.26
N LEU A 552 -7.55 26.63 -0.06
CA LEU A 552 -8.56 26.22 -1.04
C LEU A 552 -8.85 24.71 -0.99
N ARG A 553 -7.86 23.85 -0.66
CA ARG A 553 -8.11 22.42 -0.43
C ARG A 553 -8.96 22.21 0.83
N LEU A 554 -8.61 22.88 1.92
CA LEU A 554 -9.38 22.87 3.17
C LEU A 554 -10.82 23.35 2.95
N ALA A 555 -11.01 24.43 2.17
CA ALA A 555 -12.33 24.95 1.81
C ALA A 555 -13.20 23.90 1.13
N ARG A 556 -12.66 23.21 0.11
CA ARG A 556 -13.37 22.14 -0.63
C ARG A 556 -13.72 20.96 0.27
N TYR A 557 -12.76 20.55 1.10
CA TYR A 557 -12.98 19.50 2.10
C TYR A 557 -14.16 19.87 3.00
N MET A 558 -14.12 21.05 3.63
CA MET A 558 -15.16 21.52 4.56
C MET A 558 -16.53 21.71 3.90
N ARG A 559 -16.58 22.28 2.69
CA ARG A 559 -17.85 22.45 1.96
C ARG A 559 -18.54 21.12 1.73
N ARG A 560 -17.79 20.11 1.29
CA ARG A 560 -18.34 18.79 0.93
C ARG A 560 -18.74 17.95 2.12
N THR A 561 -18.01 18.06 3.22
CA THR A 561 -18.39 17.42 4.49
C THR A 561 -19.61 18.10 5.11
N ILE A 562 -19.67 19.44 5.13
CA ILE A 562 -20.84 20.19 5.61
C ILE A 562 -22.08 19.86 4.77
N LEU A 563 -21.95 19.80 3.44
CA LEU A 563 -23.05 19.38 2.57
C LEU A 563 -23.54 17.96 2.91
N ALA A 564 -22.63 17.03 3.21
CA ALA A 564 -23.02 15.69 3.64
C ALA A 564 -23.75 15.71 5.00
N VAL A 565 -23.24 16.45 5.98
CA VAL A 565 -23.84 16.63 7.32
C VAL A 565 -25.25 17.22 7.24
N CYS A 566 -25.43 18.26 6.42
CA CYS A 566 -26.71 18.97 6.28
C CYS A 566 -27.70 18.24 5.38
N SER A 567 -27.23 17.29 4.57
CA SER A 567 -28.11 16.58 3.64
C SER A 567 -29.02 15.60 4.36
N GLY A 568 -30.23 15.42 3.83
CA GLY A 568 -31.11 14.30 4.16
C GLY A 568 -30.59 12.94 3.67
N LEU A 569 -29.38 12.86 3.11
CA LEU A 569 -28.82 11.66 2.49
C LEU A 569 -28.05 10.78 3.47
N ILE A 570 -27.36 11.39 4.45
CA ILE A 570 -26.44 10.71 5.36
C ILE A 570 -27.00 10.76 6.78
N GLU A 571 -26.74 9.72 7.58
CA GLU A 571 -27.04 9.66 9.02
C GLU A 571 -25.96 10.39 9.81
N GLN A 572 -24.69 10.04 9.61
CA GLN A 572 -23.55 10.58 10.33
C GLN A 572 -22.33 10.66 9.42
N VAL A 573 -21.50 11.68 9.60
CA VAL A 573 -20.19 11.83 8.97
C VAL A 573 -19.11 11.56 10.01
N VAL A 574 -18.22 10.61 9.73
CA VAL A 574 -17.11 10.21 10.60
C VAL A 574 -15.81 10.72 10.00
N LEU A 575 -15.09 11.56 10.73
CA LEU A 575 -13.80 12.12 10.30
C LEU A 575 -12.65 11.28 10.89
N MET A 576 -12.09 10.37 10.10
CA MET A 576 -10.99 9.52 10.56
C MET A 576 -9.71 10.33 10.72
N GLN A 577 -9.11 10.28 11.91
CA GLN A 577 -7.79 10.80 12.20
C GLN A 577 -6.73 9.73 11.87
N PRO A 578 -5.54 10.11 11.36
CA PRO A 578 -4.40 9.19 11.21
C PRO A 578 -3.78 8.81 12.58
N ALA A 579 -3.12 7.64 12.67
CA ALA A 579 -2.37 7.19 13.86
C ALA A 579 -1.31 8.18 14.32
N ASP A 580 -0.49 8.62 13.37
CA ASP A 580 0.63 9.54 13.61
C ASP A 580 0.21 10.99 13.36
N SER A 581 -0.85 11.42 14.07
CA SER A 581 -1.42 12.76 13.92
C SER A 581 -0.63 13.88 14.59
N GLY A 582 0.45 13.54 15.31
CA GLY A 582 1.38 14.54 15.81
C GLY A 582 2.00 15.30 14.65
N ASP A 583 1.65 16.58 14.53
CA ASP A 583 2.34 17.60 13.71
C ASP A 583 1.97 17.78 12.23
N LEU A 584 0.90 17.18 11.69
CA LEU A 584 0.46 17.53 10.33
C LEU A 584 -0.33 18.86 10.32
N PRO A 585 0.18 19.96 9.71
CA PRO A 585 -0.47 21.28 9.78
C PRO A 585 -1.87 21.29 9.14
N GLN A 586 -2.07 20.45 8.12
CA GLN A 586 -3.36 20.29 7.45
C GLN A 586 -4.44 19.73 8.38
N GLN A 587 -4.07 18.83 9.29
CA GLN A 587 -5.00 18.22 10.24
C GLN A 587 -5.39 19.23 11.34
N ALA A 588 -4.42 19.99 11.86
CA ALA A 588 -4.71 21.09 12.78
C ALA A 588 -5.66 22.12 12.16
N ALA A 589 -5.44 22.50 10.90
CA ALA A 589 -6.33 23.42 10.19
C ALA A 589 -7.74 22.84 9.95
N GLN A 590 -7.86 21.53 9.67
CA GLN A 590 -9.15 20.84 9.58
C GLN A 590 -9.88 20.81 10.93
N GLN A 591 -9.18 20.49 12.02
CA GLN A 591 -9.73 20.48 13.37
C GLN A 591 -10.20 21.88 13.77
N GLU A 592 -9.40 22.92 13.50
CA GLU A 592 -9.77 24.30 13.78
C GLU A 592 -11.00 24.74 12.97
N ALA A 593 -11.05 24.42 11.67
CA ALA A 593 -12.21 24.73 10.84
C ALA A 593 -13.50 24.08 11.36
N TRP A 594 -13.43 22.84 11.84
CA TRP A 594 -14.56 22.17 12.48
C TRP A 594 -14.90 22.74 13.86
N ARG A 595 -13.89 23.10 14.66
CA ARG A 595 -14.08 23.77 15.96
C ARG A 595 -14.83 25.09 15.75
N VAL A 596 -14.41 25.89 14.78
CA VAL A 596 -15.05 27.16 14.40
C VAL A 596 -16.49 26.94 13.92
N PHE A 597 -16.74 25.94 13.08
CA PHE A 597 -18.10 25.56 12.66
C PHE A 597 -18.98 25.24 13.87
N MET A 598 -18.50 24.37 14.76
CA MET A 598 -19.24 23.91 15.93
C MET A 598 -19.41 24.99 17.00
N LEU A 599 -18.47 25.94 17.15
CA LEU A 599 -18.63 27.08 18.06
C LEU A 599 -19.72 28.05 17.60
N ARG A 600 -19.92 28.19 16.29
CA ARG A 600 -20.94 29.10 15.72
C ARG A 600 -22.32 28.50 15.70
N VAL A 601 -22.43 27.25 15.27
CA VAL A 601 -23.73 26.56 15.22
C VAL A 601 -24.08 25.95 16.58
N GLY A 602 -23.11 25.69 17.44
CA GLY A 602 -23.29 25.09 18.75
C GLY A 602 -23.53 23.58 18.70
N ALA A 603 -23.20 22.89 19.79
CA ALA A 603 -23.41 21.46 19.95
C ALA A 603 -24.89 21.03 19.77
N GLY A 604 -25.83 21.94 20.06
CA GLY A 604 -27.27 21.75 19.92
C GLY A 604 -27.89 22.36 18.66
N GLY A 605 -27.07 22.89 17.75
CA GLY A 605 -27.59 23.60 16.59
C GLY A 605 -28.26 22.70 15.56
N GLN A 606 -28.95 23.34 14.63
CA GLN A 606 -29.77 22.68 13.62
C GLN A 606 -29.52 23.32 12.25
N PHE A 607 -29.31 22.49 11.24
CA PHE A 607 -29.49 22.92 9.86
C PHE A 607 -30.98 23.08 9.58
N VAL A 608 -31.39 24.25 9.08
CA VAL A 608 -32.80 24.56 8.83
C VAL A 608 -33.16 24.26 7.39
N ARG A 609 -32.43 24.87 6.45
CA ARG A 609 -32.68 24.75 5.00
C ARG A 609 -31.55 25.35 4.18
N ARG A 610 -31.55 25.05 2.88
CA ARG A 610 -30.79 25.80 1.88
C ARG A 610 -31.60 27.02 1.44
N GLU A 611 -31.00 28.20 1.46
CA GLU A 611 -31.65 29.42 0.97
C GLU A 611 -31.60 29.48 -0.56
N PRO A 612 -32.70 29.85 -1.23
CA PRO A 612 -32.73 30.00 -2.68
C PRO A 612 -31.94 31.24 -3.09
N ILE A 613 -30.95 31.07 -3.96
CA ILE A 613 -30.14 32.18 -4.50
C ILE A 613 -30.04 32.09 -6.03
N ALA A 614 -30.16 33.23 -6.69
CA ALA A 614 -29.85 33.38 -8.10
C ALA A 614 -28.33 33.20 -8.34
N GLY A 615 -27.95 32.17 -9.10
CA GLY A 615 -26.53 31.85 -9.32
C GLY A 615 -26.25 30.42 -9.80
N GLY A 616 -27.27 29.55 -9.83
CA GLY A 616 -27.12 28.16 -10.27
C GLY A 616 -26.39 27.29 -9.25
N GLY A 617 -25.93 26.11 -9.66
CA GLY A 617 -25.35 25.08 -8.76
C GLY A 617 -23.98 25.38 -8.16
N LEU A 618 -23.42 26.57 -8.38
CA LEU A 618 -22.11 26.98 -7.86
C LEU A 618 -22.24 27.84 -6.58
N VAL A 619 -23.39 28.46 -6.37
CA VAL A 619 -23.67 29.29 -5.19
C VAL A 619 -24.41 28.47 -4.14
N TRP A 620 -23.92 28.54 -2.91
CA TRP A 620 -24.48 27.86 -1.76
C TRP A 620 -24.69 28.86 -0.63
N LEU A 621 -25.88 28.83 -0.03
CA LEU A 621 -26.19 29.51 1.22
C LEU A 621 -27.07 28.58 2.06
N LEU A 622 -26.54 28.17 3.20
CA LEU A 622 -27.17 27.27 4.15
C LEU A 622 -27.58 28.06 5.38
N ARG A 623 -28.81 27.89 5.85
CA ARG A 623 -29.29 28.48 7.10
C ARG A 623 -29.23 27.43 8.21
N PHE A 624 -28.65 27.85 9.33
CA PHE A 624 -28.62 27.15 10.59
C PHE A 624 -29.33 27.95 11.67
N GLU A 625 -29.68 27.28 12.75
CA GLU A 625 -30.03 27.88 14.02
C GLU A 625 -29.05 27.36 15.07
N ASP A 626 -28.49 28.28 15.86
CA ASP A 626 -27.57 27.91 16.93
C ASP A 626 -28.32 27.28 18.11
N SER A 627 -27.60 26.86 19.17
CA SER A 627 -28.22 26.29 20.36
C SER A 627 -29.17 27.25 21.11
N ALA A 628 -29.11 28.56 20.82
CA ALA A 628 -30.02 29.57 21.36
C ALA A 628 -31.14 29.94 20.37
N GLY A 629 -31.25 29.25 19.23
CA GLY A 629 -32.23 29.53 18.18
C GLY A 629 -31.90 30.75 17.32
N ARG A 630 -30.70 31.31 17.42
CA ARG A 630 -30.28 32.45 16.61
C ARG A 630 -29.87 31.97 15.21
N PRO A 631 -30.29 32.67 14.15
CA PRO A 631 -29.97 32.23 12.80
C PRO A 631 -28.48 32.47 12.50
N VAL A 632 -27.85 31.50 11.85
CA VAL A 632 -26.48 31.60 11.31
C VAL A 632 -26.53 31.15 9.87
N TRP A 633 -26.01 31.94 8.93
CA TRP A 633 -25.91 31.55 7.53
C TRP A 633 -24.47 31.20 7.18
N LEU A 634 -24.30 30.14 6.40
CA LEU A 634 -23.01 29.75 5.85
C LEU A 634 -23.10 29.76 4.32
N GLY A 635 -22.28 30.57 3.66
CA GLY A 635 -22.31 30.71 2.21
C GLY A 635 -20.95 30.62 1.53
N TRP A 636 -20.95 30.15 0.29
CA TRP A 636 -19.78 30.14 -0.60
C TRP A 636 -20.20 30.15 -2.07
N ASN A 637 -19.26 30.46 -2.95
CA ASN A 637 -19.39 30.35 -4.40
C ASN A 637 -18.23 29.53 -4.97
N GLU A 638 -18.55 28.51 -5.77
CA GLU A 638 -17.56 27.73 -6.51
C GLU A 638 -17.15 28.46 -7.79
N GLY A 639 -15.92 29.00 -7.82
CA GLY A 639 -15.39 29.71 -8.98
C GLY A 639 -15.03 31.17 -8.70
N GLY A 640 -14.79 31.51 -7.43
CA GLY A 640 -14.28 32.80 -7.03
C GLY A 640 -15.33 33.74 -6.41
N PRO A 641 -14.91 34.96 -6.06
CA PRO A 641 -15.77 35.91 -5.39
C PRO A 641 -17.00 36.31 -6.22
N GLN A 642 -18.18 36.29 -5.61
CA GLN A 642 -19.42 36.74 -6.22
C GLN A 642 -20.27 37.51 -5.20
N ILE A 643 -20.90 38.60 -5.65
CA ILE A 643 -21.90 39.30 -4.85
C ILE A 643 -23.27 38.75 -5.21
N VAL A 644 -24.01 38.32 -4.20
CA VAL A 644 -25.37 37.78 -4.35
C VAL A 644 -26.35 38.62 -3.54
N THR A 645 -27.62 38.56 -3.94
CA THR A 645 -28.73 39.18 -3.22
C THR A 645 -29.44 38.12 -2.39
N ALA A 646 -29.50 38.30 -1.07
CA ALA A 646 -30.20 37.43 -0.14
C ALA A 646 -30.86 38.27 0.95
N ALA A 647 -32.04 37.85 1.44
CA ALA A 647 -32.76 38.52 2.51
C ALA A 647 -32.11 38.23 3.89
N VAL A 648 -30.84 38.56 4.04
CA VAL A 648 -30.02 38.36 5.24
C VAL A 648 -29.48 39.72 5.69
N VAL A 649 -29.71 40.04 6.96
CA VAL A 649 -29.14 41.22 7.61
C VAL A 649 -28.07 40.72 8.57
N ALA A 650 -26.84 40.66 8.09
CA ALA A 650 -25.70 40.19 8.87
C ALA A 650 -25.08 41.34 9.67
N VAL A 651 -24.91 41.16 10.96
CA VAL A 651 -24.16 42.09 11.84
C VAL A 651 -22.69 41.71 11.93
N ARG A 652 -22.35 40.45 11.64
CA ARG A 652 -20.99 39.94 11.61
C ARG A 652 -20.79 38.99 10.44
N ALA A 653 -19.60 39.03 9.84
CA ALA A 653 -19.18 38.05 8.86
C ALA A 653 -17.73 37.60 9.11
N CYS A 654 -17.47 36.32 8.90
CA CYS A 654 -16.15 35.73 9.11
C CYS A 654 -15.99 34.44 8.31
N ASP A 655 -14.76 34.11 7.94
CA ASP A 655 -14.47 32.93 7.14
C ASP A 655 -14.39 31.63 7.96
N LEU A 656 -14.07 30.55 7.26
CA LEU A 656 -13.88 29.20 7.80
C LEU A 656 -12.87 29.12 8.95
N LEU A 657 -11.90 30.02 8.99
CA LEU A 657 -10.84 30.09 10.01
C LEU A 657 -11.17 31.14 11.09
N GLY A 658 -12.35 31.75 11.03
CA GLY A 658 -12.79 32.77 11.96
C GLY A 658 -12.22 34.17 11.71
N ARG A 659 -11.54 34.39 10.59
CA ARG A 659 -11.02 35.72 10.21
C ARG A 659 -12.19 36.60 9.77
N THR A 660 -12.17 37.89 10.12
CA THR A 660 -13.24 38.82 9.74
C THR A 660 -13.38 38.90 8.21
N ALA A 661 -14.62 38.77 7.73
CA ALA A 661 -14.96 38.92 6.32
C ALA A 661 -15.70 40.25 6.10
N PRO A 662 -15.56 40.88 4.92
CA PRO A 662 -16.20 42.16 4.66
C PRO A 662 -17.73 42.03 4.60
N LEU A 663 -18.41 42.86 5.39
CA LEU A 663 -19.86 43.04 5.30
C LEU A 663 -20.22 43.99 4.17
N LEU A 664 -21.30 43.69 3.45
CA LEU A 664 -21.91 44.59 2.48
C LEU A 664 -23.27 45.05 3.02
N PRO A 665 -23.76 46.24 2.63
CA PRO A 665 -25.11 46.66 2.97
C PRO A 665 -26.15 45.64 2.52
N ALA A 666 -27.07 45.27 3.42
CA ALA A 666 -28.19 44.38 3.08
C ALA A 666 -28.97 44.94 1.87
N PRO A 667 -29.46 44.09 0.95
CA PRO A 667 -29.51 42.62 0.99
C PRO A 667 -28.32 41.93 0.28
N ARG A 668 -27.13 42.54 0.23
CA ARG A 668 -25.99 42.01 -0.54
C ARG A 668 -25.07 41.18 0.34
N LEU A 669 -24.66 40.01 -0.13
CA LEU A 669 -23.63 39.17 0.50
C LEU A 669 -22.47 38.97 -0.48
N ARG A 670 -21.23 39.03 0.02
CA ARG A 670 -20.04 38.65 -0.74
C ARG A 670 -19.69 37.21 -0.39
N LEU A 671 -19.82 36.32 -1.37
CA LEU A 671 -19.42 34.92 -1.25
C LEU A 671 -18.07 34.69 -1.92
N THR A 672 -17.29 33.72 -1.45
CA THR A 672 -15.97 33.34 -2.00
C THR A 672 -15.85 31.83 -2.10
N ASP A 673 -14.72 31.31 -2.59
CA ASP A 673 -14.46 29.87 -2.56
C ASP A 673 -14.33 29.33 -1.12
N LEU A 674 -13.89 30.19 -0.17
CA LEU A 674 -13.91 29.92 1.25
C LEU A 674 -15.33 30.09 1.81
N PRO A 675 -15.80 29.17 2.67
CA PRO A 675 -17.04 29.35 3.42
C PRO A 675 -16.99 30.59 4.30
N ILE A 676 -18.06 31.38 4.27
CA ILE A 676 -18.25 32.57 5.10
C ILE A 676 -19.51 32.39 5.95
N TYR A 677 -19.34 32.56 7.25
CA TYR A 677 -20.42 32.65 8.23
C TYR A 677 -20.94 34.08 8.29
N PHE A 678 -22.26 34.21 8.32
CA PHE A 678 -22.99 35.45 8.54
C PHE A 678 -23.88 35.26 9.75
N GLU A 679 -23.77 36.15 10.73
CA GLU A 679 -24.54 36.14 11.98
C GLU A 679 -25.40 37.40 12.08
#